data_AF-A0A849TW31-F1
#
_entry.id   AF-A0A849TW31-F1
#
_cell.length_a   1.000
_cell.length_b   1.000
_cell.length_c   1.000
_cell.angle_alpha   90.00
_cell.angle_beta   90.00
_cell.angle_gamma   90.00
#
_symmetry.space_group_name_H-M   'P 1'
#
loop_
_entity.id
_entity.type
_entity.pdbx_description
1 polymer ?
#
loop_
_entity_poly.entity_id
_entity_poly.type
_entity_poly.pdbx_seq_one_letter_code
_entity_poly.pdbx_strand_id
1 'polypeptide(L)'
;MFGQKKRTAPQQNDRPKPAPEAPGTSRVKASLLSLESRLMFDAAAAATAAEVNQEQVAQEQAESAVSAEGGGEPTAVENESQELLQAIATYNPGESRTEIVFVDPTVPNYQELLSGMDPNIAVIMLDGEQDGVEQMASALAGRTGIDAIHLISHGGEGELQLGTGTLTTESMSGQYADELAIIQQALSGQADILVYGCDFAEGQAGQEAATLLSQLTGADVAASTDATGFAALGGDWVLETQIGTIETQIAVDDGIQANWVGLLAAPVVDLNAGGVGNNVTTAFTEQTSVLMTPVGTLNDVDSATLNRLTVTLTARPNGNAVESLSLNAAATTVASGAGLTVSYTASTGVLLITGTASTATYQTILQGILYNNTSDQPTTSNRSITVVARDSTNASSTSRTATVTVTAVNDAATITSLSGDSRAYSEGAGAVVIESGNALVADVDSTNFDTGTLTVSIPTGGDSAEDVLSIRHQGSGAGQIGVSGSTITYGGTTIGTFAGGSSGSNLVITLNSSATPTAVTALVRNITYQNTDTNAPTTGARTVRFVLTDGDGGTSPNYDTTVTVSAVNDAPVLADTVLTLMVTEDAGVPSGAVGSLISTFTGGITDVDSGASKGLAITGSNQTNGIWYYTRNGGTTWTAVGTVSNTSALLLADNASTRLYFAPNANYNGTSTAALTVRAWDQTSGTAGSKVSTASNGGITAFSSATDTVNVTVTAVNDAATITSLSGDSRAYSEGAGAVVIESGNALVADVD
;
A
#
# COMPACT_ATOMS: atom_id res chain seq x y z
N MET A 1 56.41 -29.59 20.03
CA MET A 1 55.87 -29.78 21.40
C MET A 1 54.54 -29.06 21.49
N PHE A 2 53.47 -29.81 21.84
CA PHE A 2 52.11 -29.46 22.31
C PHE A 2 51.41 -28.20 21.73
N GLY A 3 50.20 -28.20 21.18
CA GLY A 3 49.10 -29.18 21.14
C GLY A 3 47.76 -28.51 21.47
N GLN A 4 46.67 -28.95 20.80
CA GLN A 4 45.22 -28.70 20.99
C GLN A 4 44.53 -27.78 19.97
N LYS A 5 43.34 -28.07 19.43
CA LYS A 5 42.47 -29.27 19.31
C LYS A 5 41.40 -28.92 18.26
N LYS A 6 41.25 -29.70 17.19
CA LYS A 6 40.06 -29.70 16.30
C LYS A 6 39.07 -30.76 16.81
N ARG A 7 37.77 -30.46 16.78
CA ARG A 7 36.69 -31.45 16.88
C ARG A 7 35.81 -31.36 15.63
N THR A 8 35.72 -32.49 14.93
CA THR A 8 34.75 -32.84 13.89
C THR A 8 33.73 -33.81 14.48
N ALA A 9 32.48 -33.77 14.00
CA ALA A 9 31.51 -34.85 14.15
C ALA A 9 30.72 -35.03 12.83
N PRO A 10 30.21 -36.25 12.50
CA PRO A 10 29.88 -36.64 11.13
C PRO A 10 28.38 -36.90 10.85
N GLN A 11 28.09 -37.11 9.56
CA GLN A 11 26.83 -37.53 8.92
C GLN A 11 26.35 -38.96 9.27
N GLN A 12 25.04 -39.18 9.09
CA GLN A 12 24.33 -40.37 8.55
C GLN A 12 22.80 -40.18 8.83
N ASN A 13 21.80 -40.73 8.14
CA ASN A 13 21.61 -41.35 6.81
C ASN A 13 20.08 -41.52 6.61
N ASP A 14 19.68 -41.53 5.34
CA ASP A 14 18.40 -41.82 4.67
C ASP A 14 17.38 -42.90 5.16
N ARG A 15 16.13 -42.69 4.67
CA ARG A 15 14.96 -43.59 4.35
C ARG A 15 13.80 -43.76 5.36
N PRO A 16 12.57 -44.14 4.92
CA PRO A 16 11.76 -43.67 3.78
C PRO A 16 10.24 -43.49 4.12
N LYS A 17 9.47 -43.00 3.14
CA LYS A 17 8.00 -42.76 3.09
C LYS A 17 7.14 -44.03 3.25
N PRO A 18 5.89 -43.92 3.76
CA PRO A 18 4.75 -44.54 3.04
C PRO A 18 3.44 -43.71 3.07
N ALA A 19 2.51 -44.10 2.19
CA ALA A 19 1.06 -43.78 2.15
C ALA A 19 0.34 -45.03 1.59
N PRO A 20 -1.00 -45.13 1.52
CA PRO A 20 -2.11 -44.69 2.40
C PRO A 20 -3.06 -45.86 2.79
N GLU A 21 -3.98 -45.71 3.75
CA GLU A 21 -5.12 -46.65 3.92
C GLU A 21 -6.34 -46.01 4.64
N ALA A 22 -7.52 -46.57 4.37
CA ALA A 22 -8.89 -46.01 4.45
C ALA A 22 -9.58 -46.14 5.85
N PRO A 23 -10.85 -45.67 6.03
CA PRO A 23 -11.37 -45.21 7.32
C PRO A 23 -12.02 -46.30 8.19
N GLY A 24 -11.71 -46.28 9.49
CA GLY A 24 -12.34 -47.11 10.50
C GLY A 24 -13.38 -46.33 11.32
N THR A 25 -14.64 -46.74 11.20
CA THR A 25 -15.75 -46.34 12.07
C THR A 25 -15.56 -46.85 13.50
N SER A 26 -15.67 -45.97 14.51
CA SER A 26 -15.85 -46.41 15.90
C SER A 26 -16.90 -45.55 16.61
N ARG A 27 -17.96 -46.24 17.05
CA ARG A 27 -19.09 -45.75 17.85
C ARG A 27 -18.59 -45.34 19.24
N VAL A 28 -18.87 -44.12 19.65
CA VAL A 28 -18.84 -43.74 21.08
C VAL A 28 -20.26 -43.81 21.62
N LYS A 29 -20.44 -44.69 22.62
CA LYS A 29 -21.67 -44.89 23.37
C LYS A 29 -21.93 -43.68 24.27
N ALA A 30 -23.15 -43.17 24.22
CA ALA A 30 -23.71 -42.25 25.20
C ALA A 30 -23.85 -42.98 26.56
N SER A 31 -23.31 -42.36 27.61
CA SER A 31 -23.49 -42.78 28.99
C SER A 31 -24.62 -41.95 29.62
N LEU A 32 -25.73 -42.62 29.88
CA LEU A 32 -26.82 -42.18 30.76
C LEU A 32 -26.33 -42.19 32.21
N LEU A 33 -26.38 -41.06 32.91
CA LEU A 33 -26.33 -41.02 34.37
C LEU A 33 -27.25 -39.91 34.93
N SER A 34 -28.31 -40.41 35.58
CA SER A 34 -28.89 -39.95 36.86
C SER A 34 -29.50 -38.55 36.98
N LEU A 35 -30.84 -38.52 37.04
CA LEU A 35 -31.60 -37.48 37.74
C LEU A 35 -31.32 -37.60 39.25
N GLU A 36 -31.10 -36.47 39.92
CA GLU A 36 -31.15 -36.35 41.38
C GLU A 36 -32.41 -35.59 41.84
N SER A 37 -32.79 -35.89 43.08
CA SER A 37 -34.13 -35.77 43.65
C SER A 37 -34.47 -34.38 44.18
N ARG A 38 -35.74 -33.99 44.02
CA ARG A 38 -36.36 -32.78 44.57
C ARG A 38 -36.31 -32.79 46.10
N LEU A 39 -35.72 -31.75 46.69
CA LEU A 39 -35.90 -31.38 48.08
C LEU A 39 -37.34 -30.87 48.26
N MET A 40 -38.13 -31.64 49.00
CA MET A 40 -39.45 -31.29 49.50
C MET A 40 -39.26 -30.95 50.99
N PHE A 41 -39.53 -29.71 51.38
CA PHE A 41 -39.62 -29.33 52.79
C PHE A 41 -41.09 -29.37 53.21
N ASP A 42 -41.40 -30.27 54.13
CA ASP A 42 -42.62 -30.29 54.93
C ASP A 42 -42.21 -30.17 56.40
N ALA A 43 -42.82 -29.23 57.12
CA ALA A 43 -42.83 -29.19 58.57
C ALA A 43 -44.12 -28.53 59.06
N ALA A 44 -45.10 -29.39 59.34
CA ALA A 44 -45.94 -29.48 60.54
C ALA A 44 -46.82 -28.25 60.90
N ALA A 45 -48.15 -28.33 60.81
CA ALA A 45 -49.11 -29.05 61.68
C ALA A 45 -49.30 -28.45 63.09
N ALA A 46 -50.46 -27.83 63.34
CA ALA A 46 -51.52 -28.34 64.25
C ALA A 46 -52.57 -27.28 64.67
N ALA A 47 -53.85 -27.67 64.52
CA ALA A 47 -55.06 -27.29 65.28
C ALA A 47 -55.52 -25.80 65.24
N THR A 48 -56.79 -25.45 65.05
CA THR A 48 -58.02 -26.01 65.64
C THR A 48 -59.24 -25.66 64.78
N ALA A 49 -60.19 -26.61 64.68
CA ALA A 49 -61.55 -26.36 64.20
C ALA A 49 -62.44 -25.86 65.34
N ALA A 50 -63.52 -25.17 64.95
CA ALA A 50 -64.68 -24.70 65.72
C ALA A 50 -64.64 -23.23 66.20
N GLU A 51 -65.29 -22.34 65.44
CA GLU A 51 -66.42 -21.55 65.94
C GLU A 51 -67.17 -20.86 64.79
N VAL A 52 -68.25 -21.52 64.37
CA VAL A 52 -69.41 -20.89 63.70
C VAL A 52 -70.29 -20.38 64.83
N ASN A 53 -70.33 -19.06 65.07
CA ASN A 53 -71.47 -18.30 65.67
C ASN A 53 -71.09 -16.86 66.12
N GLN A 54 -70.70 -15.98 65.19
CA GLN A 54 -70.78 -14.52 65.45
C GLN A 54 -71.35 -13.71 64.28
N GLU A 55 -72.02 -14.36 63.32
CA GLU A 55 -72.58 -13.69 62.14
C GLU A 55 -74.10 -13.53 62.20
N GLN A 56 -74.73 -13.79 63.35
CA GLN A 56 -76.17 -13.67 63.56
C GLN A 56 -76.59 -12.72 64.69
N VAL A 57 -75.68 -11.87 65.18
CA VAL A 57 -76.00 -10.82 66.18
C VAL A 57 -75.83 -9.40 65.62
N ALA A 58 -75.07 -9.22 64.54
CA ALA A 58 -74.91 -7.92 63.86
C ALA A 58 -76.05 -7.57 62.88
N GLN A 59 -76.76 -8.58 62.34
CA GLN A 59 -77.90 -8.36 61.45
C GLN A 59 -79.22 -8.06 62.19
N GLU A 60 -79.41 -8.52 63.42
CA GLU A 60 -80.62 -8.21 64.21
C GLU A 60 -80.57 -6.80 64.88
N GLN A 61 -79.40 -6.16 64.97
CA GLN A 61 -79.27 -4.79 65.49
C GLN A 61 -79.34 -3.70 64.41
N ALA A 62 -79.16 -4.05 63.13
CA ALA A 62 -79.34 -3.11 62.01
C ALA A 62 -80.82 -2.94 61.61
N GLU A 63 -81.67 -3.95 61.79
CA GLU A 63 -83.11 -3.87 61.47
C GLU A 63 -83.97 -3.18 62.54
N SER A 64 -83.45 -2.93 63.77
CA SER A 64 -84.15 -2.14 64.78
C SER A 64 -83.97 -0.61 64.66
N ALA A 65 -83.10 -0.14 63.75
CA ALA A 65 -82.88 1.30 63.54
C ALA A 65 -83.79 1.93 62.48
N VAL A 66 -84.58 1.12 61.75
CA VAL A 66 -85.50 1.57 60.68
C VAL A 66 -86.96 1.45 61.14
N SER A 67 -87.27 1.92 62.35
CA SER A 67 -88.66 2.09 62.82
C SER A 67 -88.72 3.13 63.95
N ALA A 68 -88.41 4.38 63.62
CA ALA A 68 -88.85 5.52 64.40
C ALA A 68 -89.06 6.72 63.48
N GLU A 69 -90.25 7.31 63.57
CA GLU A 69 -90.83 8.34 62.73
C GLU A 69 -90.05 9.67 62.70
N GLY A 70 -90.28 10.44 61.62
CA GLY A 70 -90.71 11.83 61.81
C GLY A 70 -89.93 12.94 61.08
N GLY A 71 -90.34 13.24 59.85
CA GLY A 71 -90.56 14.59 59.30
C GLY A 71 -89.42 15.64 59.28
N GLY A 72 -88.96 15.99 58.07
CA GLY A 72 -88.24 17.24 57.76
C GLY A 72 -87.49 17.18 56.43
N GLU A 73 -87.69 18.18 55.55
CA GLU A 73 -87.16 18.31 54.18
C GLU A 73 -85.61 18.32 54.04
N PRO A 74 -85.05 18.07 52.83
CA PRO A 74 -83.71 17.53 52.62
C PRO A 74 -82.65 18.62 52.36
N THR A 75 -81.43 18.45 52.89
CA THR A 75 -80.25 19.16 52.40
C THR A 75 -78.98 18.30 52.47
N ALA A 76 -78.30 18.20 51.33
CA ALA A 76 -76.87 17.95 51.11
C ALA A 76 -76.24 16.58 51.42
N VAL A 77 -76.91 15.63 52.09
CA VAL A 77 -76.30 14.31 52.40
C VAL A 77 -76.67 13.21 51.38
N GLU A 78 -77.63 13.48 50.49
CA GLU A 78 -78.16 12.48 49.54
C GLU A 78 -77.30 12.31 48.27
N ASN A 79 -76.39 13.24 47.94
CA ASN A 79 -75.50 13.09 46.77
C ASN A 79 -74.23 12.28 47.09
N GLU A 80 -73.60 12.48 48.25
CA GLU A 80 -72.42 11.68 48.64
C GLU A 80 -72.81 10.22 48.89
N SER A 81 -74.02 9.98 49.40
CA SER A 81 -74.53 8.62 49.59
C SER A 81 -74.89 7.94 48.26
N GLN A 82 -75.30 8.67 47.22
CA GLN A 82 -75.54 8.08 45.89
C GLN A 82 -74.26 7.82 45.09
N GLU A 83 -73.22 8.66 45.21
CA GLU A 83 -71.90 8.36 44.63
C GLU A 83 -71.21 7.21 45.36
N LEU A 84 -71.32 7.12 46.69
CA LEU A 84 -70.83 5.97 47.46
C LEU A 84 -71.63 4.70 47.16
N LEU A 85 -72.95 4.79 46.94
CA LEU A 85 -73.79 3.66 46.53
C LEU A 85 -73.51 3.22 45.09
N GLN A 86 -73.15 4.14 44.19
CA GLN A 86 -72.71 3.80 42.83
C GLN A 86 -71.32 3.14 42.87
N ALA A 87 -70.39 3.65 43.70
CA ALA A 87 -69.07 3.08 43.92
C ALA A 87 -69.14 1.68 44.56
N ILE A 88 -70.07 1.47 45.51
CA ILE A 88 -70.33 0.16 46.13
C ILE A 88 -71.10 -0.78 45.18
N ALA A 89 -71.93 -0.27 44.26
CA ALA A 89 -72.62 -1.08 43.26
C ALA A 89 -71.72 -1.55 42.11
N THR A 90 -70.60 -0.85 41.84
CA THR A 90 -69.51 -1.33 40.97
C THR A 90 -68.39 -2.04 41.74
N TYR A 91 -68.38 -1.95 43.07
CA TYR A 91 -67.48 -2.75 43.89
C TYR A 91 -67.97 -4.20 43.87
N ASN A 92 -67.29 -5.02 43.09
CA ASN A 92 -67.43 -6.47 43.10
C ASN A 92 -66.30 -7.07 43.95
N PRO A 93 -66.46 -7.22 45.28
CA PRO A 93 -65.50 -7.92 46.11
C PRO A 93 -65.62 -9.42 45.81
N GLY A 94 -64.97 -9.90 44.75
CA GLY A 94 -65.17 -11.29 44.35
C GLY A 94 -64.41 -11.85 43.15
N GLU A 95 -63.79 -11.04 42.27
CA GLU A 95 -62.80 -11.57 41.33
C GLU A 95 -61.43 -11.04 41.72
N SER A 96 -60.58 -11.90 42.29
CA SER A 96 -59.18 -11.60 42.50
C SER A 96 -58.54 -11.32 41.14
N ARG A 97 -58.24 -10.04 40.84
CA ARG A 97 -57.48 -9.67 39.64
C ARG A 97 -56.14 -10.41 39.67
N THR A 98 -55.74 -10.97 38.54
CA THR A 98 -54.46 -11.66 38.42
C THR A 98 -53.42 -10.67 37.92
N GLU A 99 -52.62 -10.12 38.82
CA GLU A 99 -51.62 -9.10 38.52
C GLU A 99 -50.20 -9.65 38.67
N ILE A 100 -49.31 -9.24 37.77
CA ILE A 100 -47.91 -9.66 37.78
C ILE A 100 -47.01 -8.44 37.69
N VAL A 101 -46.01 -8.35 38.56
CA VAL A 101 -44.96 -7.35 38.46
C VAL A 101 -43.65 -8.00 38.01
N PHE A 102 -43.07 -7.46 36.94
CA PHE A 102 -41.71 -7.73 36.53
C PHE A 102 -40.81 -6.60 37.02
N VAL A 103 -39.77 -6.98 37.77
CA VAL A 103 -38.82 -6.03 38.34
C VAL A 103 -37.44 -6.31 37.78
N ASP A 104 -36.86 -5.29 37.14
CA ASP A 104 -35.46 -5.29 36.76
C ASP A 104 -34.59 -5.08 38.01
N PRO A 105 -33.67 -6.01 38.34
CA PRO A 105 -32.82 -5.88 39.53
C PRO A 105 -31.77 -4.77 39.43
N THR A 106 -31.63 -4.09 38.28
CA THR A 106 -30.82 -2.88 38.15
C THR A 106 -31.44 -1.66 38.84
N VAL A 107 -32.74 -1.70 39.13
CA VAL A 107 -33.44 -0.66 39.90
C VAL A 107 -32.88 -0.57 41.32
N PRO A 108 -32.41 0.61 41.78
CA PRO A 108 -31.81 0.74 43.10
C PRO A 108 -32.84 0.49 44.21
N ASN A 109 -32.41 -0.22 45.26
CA ASN A 109 -33.25 -0.50 46.44
C ASN A 109 -34.65 -1.06 46.11
N TYR A 110 -34.76 -1.85 45.02
CA TYR A 110 -36.04 -2.41 44.58
C TYR A 110 -36.76 -3.22 45.68
N GLN A 111 -36.05 -3.73 46.68
CA GLN A 111 -36.65 -4.44 47.82
C GLN A 111 -37.59 -3.54 48.64
N GLU A 112 -37.32 -2.24 48.71
CA GLU A 112 -38.21 -1.28 49.36
C GLU A 112 -39.50 -1.11 48.54
N LEU A 113 -39.39 -1.01 47.21
CA LEU A 113 -40.55 -0.99 46.30
C LEU A 113 -41.42 -2.24 46.48
N LEU A 114 -40.80 -3.41 46.52
CA LEU A 114 -41.49 -4.69 46.74
C LEU A 114 -42.19 -4.77 48.10
N SER A 115 -41.66 -4.13 49.13
CA SER A 115 -42.24 -4.15 50.47
C SER A 115 -43.56 -3.38 50.58
N GLY A 116 -43.81 -2.48 49.62
CA GLY A 116 -45.01 -1.67 49.52
C GLY A 116 -46.08 -2.19 48.55
N MET A 117 -45.86 -3.36 47.94
CA MET A 117 -46.81 -3.93 46.98
C MET A 117 -47.89 -4.74 47.68
N ASP A 118 -49.08 -4.80 47.07
CA ASP A 118 -50.12 -5.72 47.51
C ASP A 118 -49.58 -7.16 47.46
N PRO A 119 -49.66 -7.93 48.56
CA PRO A 119 -49.12 -9.28 48.62
C PRO A 119 -49.78 -10.28 47.65
N ASN A 120 -50.90 -9.91 47.03
CA ASN A 120 -51.57 -10.71 45.99
C ASN A 120 -50.98 -10.51 44.59
N ILE A 121 -50.15 -9.48 44.37
CA ILE A 121 -49.45 -9.27 43.09
C ILE A 121 -48.30 -10.28 43.00
N ALA A 122 -48.25 -11.06 41.91
CA ALA A 122 -47.18 -12.02 41.71
C ALA A 122 -45.89 -11.31 41.25
N VAL A 123 -44.82 -11.41 42.04
CA VAL A 123 -43.52 -10.81 41.71
C VAL A 123 -42.65 -11.77 40.91
N ILE A 124 -42.14 -11.29 39.78
CA ILE A 124 -41.13 -11.98 38.97
C ILE A 124 -39.90 -11.07 38.86
N MET A 125 -38.82 -11.48 39.54
CA MET A 125 -37.52 -10.83 39.39
C MET A 125 -36.90 -11.25 38.06
N LEU A 126 -36.53 -10.28 37.24
CA LEU A 126 -35.73 -10.52 36.05
C LEU A 126 -34.28 -10.82 36.46
N ASP A 127 -33.57 -11.54 35.62
CA ASP A 127 -32.12 -11.62 35.65
C ASP A 127 -31.54 -10.50 34.77
N GLY A 128 -30.82 -9.56 35.40
CA GLY A 128 -30.22 -8.40 34.72
C GLY A 128 -29.10 -8.76 33.74
N GLU A 129 -28.63 -10.01 33.72
CA GLU A 129 -27.63 -10.50 32.76
C GLU A 129 -28.27 -11.22 31.55
N GLN A 130 -29.59 -11.39 31.53
CA GLN A 130 -30.34 -12.02 30.46
C GLN A 130 -31.32 -11.03 29.80
N ASP A 131 -31.85 -11.39 28.62
CA ASP A 131 -32.84 -10.56 27.94
C ASP A 131 -34.16 -10.60 28.73
N GLY A 132 -34.63 -9.44 29.22
CA GLY A 132 -35.80 -9.35 30.07
C GLY A 132 -37.11 -9.56 29.33
N VAL A 133 -37.18 -9.24 28.03
CA VAL A 133 -38.39 -9.43 27.23
C VAL A 133 -38.61 -10.92 26.96
N GLU A 134 -37.54 -11.65 26.64
CA GLU A 134 -37.56 -13.11 26.51
C GLU A 134 -37.96 -13.78 27.84
N GLN A 135 -37.44 -13.29 28.97
CA GLN A 135 -37.81 -13.79 30.31
C GLN A 135 -39.30 -13.56 30.61
N MET A 136 -39.83 -12.38 30.30
CA MET A 136 -41.25 -12.08 30.45
C MET A 136 -42.11 -13.03 29.63
N ALA A 137 -41.82 -13.16 28.33
CA ALA A 137 -42.55 -14.08 27.46
C ALA A 137 -42.48 -15.53 27.97
N SER A 138 -41.30 -15.99 28.39
CA SER A 138 -41.14 -17.33 28.96
C SER A 138 -41.90 -17.51 30.27
N ALA A 139 -42.01 -16.48 31.10
CA ALA A 139 -42.74 -16.53 32.36
C ALA A 139 -44.26 -16.60 32.15
N LEU A 140 -44.75 -15.93 31.09
CA LEU A 140 -46.17 -15.85 30.75
C LEU A 140 -46.64 -16.96 29.79
N ALA A 141 -45.73 -17.67 29.13
CA ALA A 141 -46.06 -18.73 28.19
C ALA A 141 -47.03 -19.77 28.80
N GLY A 142 -48.20 -19.91 28.17
CA GLY A 142 -49.25 -20.85 28.59
C GLY A 142 -50.11 -20.40 29.78
N ARG A 143 -49.90 -19.20 30.31
CA ARG A 143 -50.84 -18.54 31.22
C ARG A 143 -51.96 -17.86 30.43
N THR A 144 -53.07 -17.53 31.10
CA THR A 144 -54.21 -16.79 30.55
C THR A 144 -54.91 -16.03 31.67
N GLY A 145 -55.59 -14.93 31.34
CA GLY A 145 -56.42 -14.20 32.31
C GLY A 145 -55.60 -13.34 33.28
N ILE A 146 -54.47 -12.82 32.84
CA ILE A 146 -53.71 -11.81 33.58
C ILE A 146 -54.35 -10.45 33.31
N ASP A 147 -54.78 -9.78 34.37
CA ASP A 147 -55.52 -8.52 34.30
C ASP A 147 -54.62 -7.29 34.41
N ALA A 148 -53.38 -7.45 34.88
CA ALA A 148 -52.38 -6.39 34.82
C ALA A 148 -50.94 -6.91 34.78
N ILE A 149 -50.09 -6.20 34.05
CA ILE A 149 -48.64 -6.31 34.11
C ILE A 149 -48.05 -4.98 34.58
N HIS A 150 -47.18 -5.05 35.58
CA HIS A 150 -46.39 -3.93 36.08
C HIS A 150 -44.93 -4.11 35.66
N LEU A 151 -44.34 -3.13 34.99
CA LEU A 151 -42.94 -3.15 34.56
C LEU A 151 -42.15 -2.11 35.34
N ILE A 152 -41.35 -2.54 36.31
CA ILE A 152 -40.48 -1.66 37.10
C ILE A 152 -39.06 -1.78 36.56
N SER A 153 -38.61 -0.76 35.85
CA SER A 153 -37.29 -0.73 35.24
C SER A 153 -36.83 0.69 34.93
N HIS A 154 -35.67 0.84 34.29
CA HIS A 154 -35.18 2.12 33.85
C HIS A 154 -35.72 2.50 32.46
N GLY A 155 -36.11 3.76 32.29
CA GLY A 155 -36.64 4.30 31.04
C GLY A 155 -35.84 5.47 30.46
N GLY A 156 -36.19 5.83 29.24
CA GLY A 156 -35.89 7.09 28.55
C GLY A 156 -36.89 7.31 27.40
N GLU A 157 -36.82 8.43 26.68
CA GLU A 157 -37.74 8.76 25.57
C GLU A 157 -37.94 7.60 24.57
N GLY A 158 -39.09 6.90 24.64
CA GLY A 158 -39.42 5.74 23.79
C GLY A 158 -38.64 4.46 24.03
N GLU A 159 -37.96 4.36 25.17
CA GLU A 159 -37.00 3.29 25.49
C GLU A 159 -37.24 2.75 26.90
N LEU A 160 -37.50 1.43 27.04
CA LEU A 160 -37.59 0.76 28.35
C LEU A 160 -36.55 -0.37 28.42
N GLN A 161 -35.63 -0.29 29.37
CA GLN A 161 -34.66 -1.36 29.59
C GLN A 161 -35.31 -2.53 30.32
N LEU A 162 -35.01 -3.78 29.96
CA LEU A 162 -35.43 -4.97 30.70
C LEU A 162 -34.28 -5.99 30.64
N GLY A 163 -33.48 -6.05 31.69
CA GLY A 163 -32.22 -6.81 31.75
C GLY A 163 -31.24 -6.32 30.68
N THR A 164 -30.83 -7.23 29.78
CA THR A 164 -30.01 -6.87 28.61
C THR A 164 -30.83 -6.47 27.39
N GLY A 165 -32.15 -6.64 27.44
CA GLY A 165 -33.08 -6.25 26.39
C GLY A 165 -33.52 -4.78 26.51
N THR A 166 -34.02 -4.22 25.42
CA THR A 166 -34.58 -2.85 25.42
C THR A 166 -35.79 -2.78 24.50
N LEU A 167 -36.94 -2.40 25.04
CA LEU A 167 -38.13 -2.13 24.26
C LEU A 167 -38.02 -0.74 23.63
N THR A 168 -38.04 -0.71 22.31
CA THR A 168 -38.14 0.47 21.45
C THR A 168 -39.17 0.18 20.38
N THR A 169 -39.64 1.19 19.64
CA THR A 169 -40.55 0.95 18.50
C THR A 169 -39.99 -0.05 17.48
N GLU A 170 -38.69 0.02 17.21
CA GLU A 170 -37.98 -0.90 16.31
C GLU A 170 -37.87 -2.31 16.89
N SER A 171 -37.46 -2.45 18.16
CA SER A 171 -37.30 -3.79 18.75
C SER A 171 -38.64 -4.48 18.97
N MET A 172 -39.70 -3.75 19.34
CA MET A 172 -41.04 -4.29 19.51
C MET A 172 -41.65 -4.83 18.21
N SER A 173 -41.48 -4.10 17.10
CA SER A 173 -42.02 -4.52 15.79
C SER A 173 -41.14 -5.53 15.06
N GLY A 174 -39.86 -5.63 15.43
CA GLY A 174 -38.88 -6.52 14.83
C GLY A 174 -38.49 -7.67 15.75
N GLN A 175 -37.49 -7.42 16.61
CA GLN A 175 -36.82 -8.44 17.42
C GLN A 175 -37.77 -9.17 18.38
N TYR A 176 -38.70 -8.45 19.02
CA TYR A 176 -39.54 -8.95 20.11
C TYR A 176 -41.00 -9.19 19.71
N ALA A 177 -41.30 -9.23 18.41
CA ALA A 177 -42.67 -9.38 17.93
C ALA A 177 -43.31 -10.71 18.39
N ASP A 178 -42.53 -11.79 18.42
CA ASP A 178 -42.99 -13.12 18.84
C ASP A 178 -43.21 -13.17 20.37
N GLU A 179 -42.28 -12.58 21.14
CA GLU A 179 -42.36 -12.47 22.61
C GLU A 179 -43.59 -11.66 23.04
N LEU A 180 -43.85 -10.53 22.38
CA LEU A 180 -45.03 -9.70 22.66
C LEU A 180 -46.33 -10.41 22.29
N ALA A 181 -46.34 -11.26 21.27
CA ALA A 181 -47.49 -12.10 20.93
C ALA A 181 -47.76 -13.19 21.99
N ILE A 182 -46.71 -13.71 22.66
CA ILE A 182 -46.87 -14.62 23.79
C ILE A 182 -47.46 -13.87 24.99
N ILE A 183 -46.97 -12.66 25.26
CA ILE A 183 -47.50 -11.79 26.32
C ILE A 183 -48.98 -11.50 26.06
N GLN A 184 -49.35 -11.09 24.84
CA GLN A 184 -50.74 -10.87 24.42
C GLN A 184 -51.65 -12.06 24.73
N GLN A 185 -51.21 -13.29 24.43
CA GLN A 185 -52.03 -14.50 24.66
C GLN A 185 -52.30 -14.78 26.14
N ALA A 186 -51.46 -14.26 27.04
CA ALA A 186 -51.61 -14.46 28.47
C ALA A 186 -52.53 -13.42 29.13
N LEU A 187 -52.72 -12.26 28.49
CA LEU A 187 -53.50 -11.14 29.00
C LEU A 187 -55.02 -11.38 28.86
N SER A 188 -55.79 -10.81 29.78
CA SER A 188 -57.25 -10.70 29.67
C SER A 188 -57.66 -9.58 28.70
N GLY A 189 -58.93 -9.54 28.30
CA GLY A 189 -59.41 -8.60 27.27
C GLY A 189 -59.48 -7.13 27.70
N GLN A 190 -59.29 -6.83 28.99
CA GLN A 190 -59.20 -5.50 29.59
C GLN A 190 -57.95 -5.43 30.47
N ALA A 191 -56.86 -6.08 30.04
CA ALA A 191 -55.64 -6.09 30.82
C ALA A 191 -54.91 -4.76 30.67
N ASP A 192 -54.28 -4.32 31.76
CA ASP A 192 -53.46 -3.12 31.79
C ASP A 192 -51.96 -3.45 31.77
N ILE A 193 -51.15 -2.62 31.12
CA ILE A 193 -49.69 -2.63 31.27
C ILE A 193 -49.26 -1.26 31.81
N LEU A 194 -48.69 -1.27 33.02
CA LEU A 194 -48.17 -0.08 33.68
C LEU A 194 -46.65 -0.09 33.57
N VAL A 195 -46.09 0.91 32.89
CA VAL A 195 -44.66 1.07 32.66
C VAL A 195 -44.09 2.11 33.62
N TYR A 196 -43.42 1.63 34.66
CA TYR A 196 -42.64 2.45 35.59
C TYR A 196 -41.20 2.53 35.10
N GLY A 197 -40.95 3.47 34.20
CA GLY A 197 -39.63 3.82 33.70
C GLY A 197 -39.63 5.27 33.26
N CYS A 198 -38.65 6.05 33.72
CA CYS A 198 -38.59 7.48 33.46
C CYS A 198 -38.72 7.77 31.96
N ASP A 199 -39.50 8.79 31.60
CA ASP A 199 -39.58 9.36 30.26
C ASP A 199 -40.00 8.37 29.14
N PHE A 200 -40.47 7.14 29.45
CA PHE A 200 -40.76 6.13 28.42
C PHE A 200 -41.73 6.63 27.35
N ALA A 201 -42.76 7.37 27.76
CA ALA A 201 -43.76 7.98 26.88
C ALA A 201 -43.49 9.47 26.56
N GLU A 202 -42.32 9.99 26.93
CA GLU A 202 -41.92 11.37 26.60
C GLU A 202 -41.84 11.56 25.08
N GLY A 203 -42.20 12.77 24.62
CA GLY A 203 -41.97 13.18 23.24
C GLY A 203 -42.74 12.37 22.20
N GLN A 204 -42.42 12.59 20.92
CA GLN A 204 -43.10 11.90 19.83
C GLN A 204 -42.72 10.41 19.81
N ALA A 205 -41.45 10.09 20.10
CA ALA A 205 -40.95 8.72 20.07
C ALA A 205 -41.57 7.87 21.19
N GLY A 206 -41.71 8.43 22.39
CA GLY A 206 -42.34 7.75 23.52
C GLY A 206 -43.83 7.47 23.31
N GLN A 207 -44.57 8.44 22.78
CA GLN A 207 -45.98 8.23 22.45
C GLN A 207 -46.19 7.13 21.41
N GLU A 208 -45.31 7.06 20.40
CA GLU A 208 -45.31 5.98 19.41
C GLU A 208 -44.97 4.63 20.03
N ALA A 209 -43.99 4.58 20.95
CA ALA A 209 -43.60 3.36 21.66
C ALA A 209 -44.75 2.83 22.53
N ALA A 210 -45.35 3.67 23.36
CA ALA A 210 -46.48 3.29 24.21
C ALA A 210 -47.68 2.82 23.37
N THR A 211 -47.98 3.52 22.26
CA THR A 211 -49.06 3.14 21.33
C THR A 211 -48.79 1.79 20.69
N LEU A 212 -47.56 1.55 20.23
CA LEU A 212 -47.19 0.27 19.62
C LEU A 212 -47.25 -0.87 20.63
N LEU A 213 -46.81 -0.65 21.87
CA LEU A 213 -46.89 -1.64 22.95
C LEU A 213 -48.34 -2.06 23.19
N SER A 214 -49.27 -1.09 23.31
CA SER A 214 -50.72 -1.36 23.43
C SER A 214 -51.24 -2.16 22.23
N GLN A 215 -50.87 -1.78 21.01
CA GLN A 215 -51.32 -2.48 19.78
C GLN A 215 -50.83 -3.93 19.70
N LEU A 216 -49.57 -4.20 20.06
CA LEU A 216 -48.97 -5.52 19.96
C LEU A 216 -49.44 -6.45 21.08
N THR A 217 -49.66 -5.92 22.29
CA THR A 217 -50.11 -6.71 23.44
C THR A 217 -51.62 -6.82 23.57
N GLY A 218 -52.37 -5.90 22.95
CA GLY A 218 -53.82 -5.79 23.08
C GLY A 218 -54.28 -5.25 24.44
N ALA A 219 -53.36 -4.80 25.29
CA ALA A 219 -53.64 -4.19 26.59
C ALA A 219 -53.76 -2.67 26.49
N ASP A 220 -54.43 -2.10 27.48
CA ASP A 220 -54.38 -0.67 27.74
C ASP A 220 -53.05 -0.34 28.45
N VAL A 221 -52.40 0.77 28.08
CA VAL A 221 -51.05 1.10 28.53
C VAL A 221 -51.03 2.42 29.29
N ALA A 222 -50.46 2.39 30.50
CA ALA A 222 -50.09 3.58 31.24
C ALA A 222 -48.57 3.72 31.32
N ALA A 223 -48.03 4.90 31.04
CA ALA A 223 -46.59 5.15 31.06
C ALA A 223 -46.25 6.59 31.45
N SER A 224 -45.09 6.77 32.06
CA SER A 224 -44.58 8.09 32.45
C SER A 224 -43.95 8.84 31.28
N THR A 225 -44.14 10.15 31.26
CA THR A 225 -43.60 11.12 30.29
C THR A 225 -42.49 11.99 30.88
N ASP A 226 -42.20 11.80 32.17
CA ASP A 226 -41.15 12.50 32.89
C ASP A 226 -40.43 11.53 33.87
N ALA A 227 -39.66 12.07 34.81
CA ALA A 227 -38.92 11.26 35.75
C ALA A 227 -39.87 10.49 36.68
N THR A 228 -39.81 9.16 36.68
CA THR A 228 -40.57 8.32 37.63
C THR A 228 -39.78 8.09 38.91
N GLY A 229 -40.33 8.46 40.08
CA GLY A 229 -39.74 8.17 41.38
C GLY A 229 -39.88 9.30 42.41
N PHE A 230 -38.78 9.62 43.09
CA PHE A 230 -38.80 10.50 44.26
C PHE A 230 -38.99 11.98 43.92
N ALA A 231 -40.01 12.60 44.51
CA ALA A 231 -40.36 14.03 44.33
C ALA A 231 -39.21 15.01 44.55
N ALA A 232 -38.32 14.76 45.51
CA ALA A 232 -37.20 15.68 45.77
C ALA A 232 -36.09 15.60 44.71
N LEU A 233 -36.06 14.54 43.89
CA LEU A 233 -35.19 14.41 42.73
C LEU A 233 -35.87 14.89 41.43
N GLY A 234 -37.12 15.38 41.54
CA GLY A 234 -37.88 15.93 40.42
C GLY A 234 -38.76 14.92 39.69
N GLY A 235 -38.94 13.71 40.25
CA GLY A 235 -39.85 12.71 39.68
C GLY A 235 -41.16 12.55 40.45
N ASP A 236 -42.11 11.83 39.88
CA ASP A 236 -43.31 11.39 40.59
C ASP A 236 -43.71 9.97 40.17
N TRP A 237 -44.84 9.46 40.66
CA TRP A 237 -45.33 8.12 40.32
C TRP A 237 -46.52 8.17 39.36
N VAL A 238 -46.79 9.34 38.77
CA VAL A 238 -47.86 9.52 37.81
C VAL A 238 -47.43 8.89 36.48
N LEU A 239 -48.41 8.28 35.81
CA LEU A 239 -48.26 7.73 34.47
C LEU A 239 -49.16 8.58 33.57
N GLU A 240 -48.61 9.68 33.04
CA GLU A 240 -49.38 10.73 32.36
C GLU A 240 -49.97 10.25 31.03
N THR A 241 -49.28 9.32 30.38
CA THR A 241 -49.75 8.72 29.14
C THR A 241 -50.66 7.55 29.45
N GLN A 242 -51.88 7.60 28.94
CA GLN A 242 -52.86 6.52 29.01
C GLN A 242 -53.39 6.23 27.62
N ILE A 243 -53.25 4.98 27.17
CA ILE A 243 -53.79 4.46 25.92
C ILE A 243 -54.82 3.41 26.29
N GLY A 244 -56.10 3.70 26.03
CA GLY A 244 -57.21 2.89 26.51
C GLY A 244 -57.74 3.37 27.86
N THR A 245 -58.41 2.48 28.60
CA THR A 245 -58.92 2.78 29.95
C THR A 245 -58.07 2.04 30.97
N ILE A 246 -57.59 2.75 32.00
CA ILE A 246 -56.70 2.14 33.01
C ILE A 246 -57.50 1.94 34.30
N GLU A 247 -57.84 0.69 34.61
CA GLU A 247 -58.52 0.35 35.88
C GLU A 247 -57.55 -0.07 36.99
N THR A 248 -56.34 -0.51 36.62
CA THR A 248 -55.30 -0.95 37.56
C THR A 248 -54.69 0.23 38.32
N GLN A 249 -54.47 0.03 39.62
CA GLN A 249 -53.78 1.00 40.47
C GLN A 249 -52.27 0.84 40.37
N ILE A 250 -51.51 1.90 40.73
CA ILE A 250 -50.06 1.80 40.85
C ILE A 250 -49.70 0.71 41.87
N ALA A 251 -48.71 -0.13 41.52
CA ALA A 251 -48.36 -1.32 42.30
C ALA A 251 -47.72 -0.99 43.65
N VAL A 252 -47.05 0.17 43.76
CA VAL A 252 -46.32 0.61 44.95
C VAL A 252 -47.24 1.49 45.81
N ASP A 253 -47.35 1.24 47.11
CA ASP A 253 -48.19 2.07 47.98
C ASP A 253 -47.65 3.51 48.18
N ASP A 254 -48.57 4.46 48.44
CA ASP A 254 -48.27 5.89 48.64
C ASP A 254 -47.18 6.16 49.71
N GLY A 255 -47.09 5.30 50.74
CA GLY A 255 -46.10 5.43 51.80
C GLY A 255 -44.69 5.11 51.32
N ILE A 256 -44.52 4.07 50.49
CA ILE A 256 -43.24 3.78 49.85
C ILE A 256 -42.94 4.80 48.75
N GLN A 257 -43.91 5.18 47.92
CA GLN A 257 -43.74 6.21 46.90
C GLN A 257 -43.16 7.52 47.46
N ALA A 258 -43.63 7.95 48.64
CA ALA A 258 -43.19 9.19 49.29
C ALA A 258 -41.81 9.11 49.96
N ASN A 259 -41.26 7.89 50.19
CA ASN A 259 -40.04 7.69 50.97
C ASN A 259 -38.92 6.99 50.20
N TRP A 260 -39.22 6.30 49.10
CA TRP A 260 -38.21 5.67 48.25
C TRP A 260 -37.37 6.74 47.57
N VAL A 261 -36.05 6.71 47.79
CA VAL A 261 -35.11 7.71 47.29
C VAL A 261 -34.39 7.17 46.06
N GLY A 262 -34.97 7.40 44.88
CA GLY A 262 -34.39 7.05 43.59
C GLY A 262 -35.21 7.63 42.44
N LEU A 263 -34.67 7.55 41.22
CA LEU A 263 -35.43 7.67 39.98
C LEU A 263 -35.26 6.36 39.20
N LEU A 264 -36.17 6.10 38.27
CA LEU A 264 -36.14 4.95 37.37
C LEU A 264 -35.48 5.34 36.03
N ALA A 265 -34.32 6.00 36.09
CA ALA A 265 -33.63 6.59 34.94
C ALA A 265 -32.35 5.82 34.59
N ALA A 266 -32.06 5.67 33.30
CA ALA A 266 -30.77 5.14 32.83
C ALA A 266 -29.83 6.28 32.38
N PRO A 267 -28.51 6.03 32.26
CA PRO A 267 -27.62 6.96 31.58
C PRO A 267 -28.08 7.24 30.16
N VAL A 268 -28.01 8.50 29.74
CA VAL A 268 -28.27 8.93 28.37
C VAL A 268 -26.95 9.15 27.65
N VAL A 269 -26.72 8.33 26.61
CA VAL A 269 -25.66 8.53 25.63
C VAL A 269 -26.22 9.27 24.43
N ASP A 270 -25.58 10.36 24.06
CA ASP A 270 -25.85 11.08 22.81
C ASP A 270 -24.52 11.35 22.09
N LEU A 271 -24.39 10.82 20.88
CA LEU A 271 -23.15 10.89 20.10
C LEU A 271 -23.05 12.16 19.22
N ASN A 272 -24.10 12.97 19.12
CA ASN A 272 -24.18 14.10 18.19
C ASN A 272 -24.56 15.45 18.82
N ALA A 273 -24.62 15.52 20.15
CA ALA A 273 -24.81 16.75 20.94
C ALA A 273 -26.16 17.46 20.71
N GLY A 274 -27.25 16.70 20.78
CA GLY A 274 -28.63 17.17 20.67
C GLY A 274 -29.09 17.33 19.22
N GLY A 275 -28.46 16.62 18.29
CA GLY A 275 -28.92 16.50 16.92
C GLY A 275 -30.21 15.67 16.81
N VAL A 276 -30.67 15.45 15.58
CA VAL A 276 -31.83 14.57 15.36
C VAL A 276 -31.43 13.13 15.68
N GLY A 277 -32.05 12.55 16.71
CA GLY A 277 -31.66 11.26 17.28
C GLY A 277 -30.28 11.33 17.94
N ASN A 278 -29.78 10.19 18.43
CA ASN A 278 -28.57 10.13 19.26
C ASN A 278 -27.37 9.43 18.57
N ASN A 279 -27.44 9.23 17.25
CA ASN A 279 -26.43 8.57 16.44
C ASN A 279 -25.55 9.59 15.69
N VAL A 280 -24.33 9.19 15.32
CA VAL A 280 -23.37 10.06 14.62
C VAL A 280 -22.79 9.39 13.37
N THR A 281 -22.41 10.18 12.37
CA THR A 281 -21.59 9.72 11.24
C THR A 281 -20.29 10.53 11.19
N THR A 282 -19.15 9.85 11.10
CA THR A 282 -17.82 10.46 10.98
C THR A 282 -17.09 9.90 9.76
N ALA A 283 -16.16 10.68 9.20
CA ALA A 283 -15.39 10.29 8.03
C ALA A 283 -13.96 9.90 8.40
N PHE A 284 -13.59 8.65 8.14
CA PHE A 284 -12.21 8.18 8.17
C PHE A 284 -11.61 8.30 6.76
N THR A 285 -10.45 8.93 6.67
CA THR A 285 -9.59 8.86 5.50
C THR A 285 -8.42 7.96 5.85
N GLU A 286 -8.06 7.09 4.92
CA GLU A 286 -6.94 6.16 5.03
C GLU A 286 -5.71 6.71 5.76
N GLN A 287 -5.09 5.84 6.57
CA GLN A 287 -3.92 6.10 7.42
C GLN A 287 -4.08 7.17 8.52
N THR A 288 -5.24 7.83 8.63
CA THR A 288 -5.48 8.87 9.64
C THR A 288 -6.58 8.45 10.60
N SER A 289 -6.21 8.07 11.83
CA SER A 289 -7.18 7.77 12.89
C SER A 289 -8.16 8.93 13.10
N VAL A 290 -9.43 8.62 13.34
CA VAL A 290 -10.50 9.62 13.48
C VAL A 290 -11.22 9.48 14.81
N LEU A 291 -11.59 10.61 15.43
CA LEU A 291 -12.48 10.62 16.58
C LEU A 291 -13.90 10.23 16.14
N MET A 292 -14.49 9.26 16.83
CA MET A 292 -15.84 8.79 16.48
C MET A 292 -16.94 9.76 16.91
N THR A 293 -16.78 10.42 18.05
CA THR A 293 -17.84 11.25 18.68
C THR A 293 -17.26 12.45 19.43
N PRO A 294 -16.51 13.36 18.77
CA PRO A 294 -15.80 14.45 19.45
C PRO A 294 -16.70 15.43 20.21
N VAL A 295 -18.01 15.43 19.94
CA VAL A 295 -19.01 16.29 20.60
C VAL A 295 -19.95 15.51 21.52
N GLY A 296 -19.79 14.18 21.62
CA GLY A 296 -20.75 13.33 22.34
C GLY A 296 -20.92 13.73 23.80
N THR A 297 -22.15 13.64 24.30
CA THR A 297 -22.55 13.95 25.66
C THR A 297 -22.98 12.70 26.40
N LEU A 298 -22.79 12.73 27.71
CA LEU A 298 -23.14 11.63 28.60
C LEU A 298 -23.74 12.22 29.88
N ASN A 299 -25.02 11.98 30.10
CA ASN A 299 -25.76 12.50 31.24
C ASN A 299 -26.45 11.39 32.01
N ASP A 300 -26.63 11.62 33.30
CA ASP A 300 -27.35 10.73 34.20
C ASP A 300 -27.94 11.59 35.32
N VAL A 301 -29.25 11.47 35.52
CA VAL A 301 -30.03 12.39 36.36
C VAL A 301 -30.04 12.00 37.84
N ASP A 302 -29.89 10.72 38.16
CA ASP A 302 -29.90 10.23 39.54
C ASP A 302 -28.53 9.72 40.01
N SER A 303 -27.62 9.44 39.07
CA SER A 303 -26.28 8.94 39.37
C SER A 303 -25.19 9.89 38.87
N ALA A 304 -24.47 10.50 39.82
CA ALA A 304 -23.33 11.36 39.49
C ALA A 304 -22.11 10.60 38.91
N THR A 305 -22.13 9.26 38.92
CA THR A 305 -21.02 8.40 38.53
C THR A 305 -21.44 7.24 37.65
N LEU A 306 -20.54 6.86 36.73
CA LEU A 306 -20.67 5.66 35.91
C LEU A 306 -19.63 4.63 36.30
N ASN A 307 -19.90 3.36 36.01
CA ASN A 307 -19.01 2.25 36.33
C ASN A 307 -18.46 1.49 35.10
N ARG A 308 -19.06 1.69 33.91
CA ARG A 308 -18.65 1.02 32.68
C ARG A 308 -19.03 1.81 31.42
N LEU A 309 -18.17 1.75 30.41
CA LEU A 309 -18.46 2.15 29.03
C LEU A 309 -18.01 1.01 28.10
N THR A 310 -18.94 0.46 27.34
CA THR A 310 -18.72 -0.60 26.37
C THR A 310 -18.86 -0.03 24.97
N VAL A 311 -17.79 -0.07 24.19
CA VAL A 311 -17.79 0.41 22.81
C VAL A 311 -17.39 -0.72 21.87
N THR A 312 -18.25 -1.08 20.93
CA THR A 312 -18.08 -2.27 20.10
C THR A 312 -18.00 -1.90 18.63
N LEU A 313 -16.84 -2.09 18.01
CA LEU A 313 -16.70 -2.07 16.55
C LEU A 313 -17.31 -3.37 15.99
N THR A 314 -18.57 -3.30 15.54
CA THR A 314 -19.40 -4.48 15.23
C THR A 314 -18.90 -5.30 14.04
N ALA A 315 -18.38 -4.63 13.01
CA ALA A 315 -17.82 -5.25 11.82
C ALA A 315 -16.39 -4.73 11.56
N ARG A 316 -15.52 -5.65 11.16
CA ARG A 316 -14.10 -5.39 10.87
C ARG A 316 -13.72 -5.98 9.50
N PRO A 317 -14.22 -5.41 8.39
CA PRO A 317 -14.03 -5.96 7.04
C PRO A 317 -12.56 -6.05 6.59
N ASN A 318 -11.65 -5.23 7.14
CA ASN A 318 -10.21 -5.33 6.89
C ASN A 318 -9.50 -6.28 7.87
N GLY A 319 -10.19 -6.77 8.89
CA GLY A 319 -9.72 -7.82 9.79
C GLY A 319 -9.29 -7.33 11.17
N ASN A 320 -9.31 -8.26 12.14
CA ASN A 320 -9.10 -7.98 13.56
C ASN A 320 -7.71 -7.39 13.91
N ALA A 321 -6.70 -7.62 13.08
CA ALA A 321 -5.35 -7.09 13.30
C ALA A 321 -5.15 -5.67 12.73
N VAL A 322 -6.08 -5.22 11.90
CA VAL A 322 -5.96 -4.00 11.08
C VAL A 322 -6.88 -2.91 11.61
N GLU A 323 -8.08 -3.29 12.08
CA GLU A 323 -9.08 -2.36 12.60
C GLU A 323 -9.17 -2.42 14.13
N SER A 324 -9.11 -1.25 14.78
CA SER A 324 -9.14 -1.15 16.24
C SER A 324 -9.75 0.13 16.78
N LEU A 325 -10.20 0.06 18.04
CA LEU A 325 -10.61 1.22 18.83
C LEU A 325 -9.53 1.53 19.88
N SER A 326 -9.26 2.81 20.09
CA SER A 326 -8.30 3.27 21.08
C SER A 326 -8.73 4.60 21.69
N LEU A 327 -8.01 5.06 22.73
CA LEU A 327 -8.22 6.37 23.32
C LEU A 327 -7.13 7.34 22.82
N ASN A 328 -7.51 8.59 22.59
CA ASN A 328 -6.53 9.65 22.40
C ASN A 328 -5.77 9.96 23.71
N ALA A 329 -4.76 10.82 23.63
CA ALA A 329 -3.90 11.15 24.77
C ALA A 329 -4.67 11.79 25.95
N ALA A 330 -5.66 12.65 25.67
CA ALA A 330 -6.46 13.32 26.69
C ALA A 330 -7.35 12.32 27.44
N ALA A 331 -8.09 11.48 26.71
CA ALA A 331 -8.93 10.43 27.28
C ALA A 331 -8.12 9.39 28.06
N THR A 332 -6.92 9.04 27.59
CA THR A 332 -6.01 8.12 28.32
C THR A 332 -5.55 8.74 29.63
N THR A 333 -5.20 10.03 29.64
CA THR A 333 -4.79 10.75 30.85
C THR A 333 -5.93 10.83 31.86
N VAL A 334 -7.15 11.12 31.39
CA VAL A 334 -8.35 11.19 32.25
C VAL A 334 -8.72 9.81 32.80
N ALA A 335 -8.73 8.77 31.96
CA ALA A 335 -9.02 7.40 32.40
C ALA A 335 -8.02 6.90 33.45
N SER A 336 -6.72 7.08 33.20
CA SER A 336 -5.67 6.69 34.15
C SER A 336 -5.67 7.52 35.43
N GLY A 337 -5.90 8.84 35.33
CA GLY A 337 -6.04 9.72 36.49
C GLY A 337 -7.22 9.37 37.40
N ALA A 338 -8.30 8.85 36.81
CA ALA A 338 -9.46 8.34 37.54
C ALA A 338 -9.33 6.87 38.00
N GLY A 339 -8.22 6.19 37.68
CA GLY A 339 -7.99 4.79 38.04
C GLY A 339 -8.85 3.78 37.27
N LEU A 340 -9.35 4.15 36.09
CA LEU A 340 -10.17 3.27 35.25
C LEU A 340 -9.30 2.25 34.51
N THR A 341 -9.85 1.05 34.32
CA THR A 341 -9.25 0.01 33.48
C THR A 341 -9.78 0.14 32.06
N VAL A 342 -8.89 0.20 31.07
CA VAL A 342 -9.23 0.29 29.64
C VAL A 342 -8.63 -0.91 28.92
N SER A 343 -9.44 -1.63 28.15
CA SER A 343 -8.99 -2.80 27.40
C SER A 343 -9.69 -2.91 26.04
N TYR A 344 -8.94 -3.16 24.96
CA TYR A 344 -9.49 -3.47 23.64
C TYR A 344 -9.26 -4.95 23.31
N THR A 345 -10.32 -5.66 22.96
CA THR A 345 -10.26 -7.08 22.57
C THR A 345 -10.45 -7.21 21.06
N ALA A 346 -9.36 -7.42 20.32
CA ALA A 346 -9.37 -7.42 18.85
C ALA A 346 -10.29 -8.50 18.22
N SER A 347 -10.45 -9.66 18.87
CA SER A 347 -11.31 -10.73 18.35
C SER A 347 -12.79 -10.37 18.37
N THR A 348 -13.23 -9.56 19.33
CA THR A 348 -14.62 -9.14 19.49
C THR A 348 -14.87 -7.71 19.02
N GLY A 349 -13.83 -6.88 18.92
CA GLY A 349 -13.93 -5.45 18.59
C GLY A 349 -14.39 -4.58 19.76
N VAL A 350 -14.35 -5.10 20.99
CA VAL A 350 -14.86 -4.41 22.17
C VAL A 350 -13.74 -3.63 22.85
N LEU A 351 -13.91 -2.30 22.93
CA LEU A 351 -13.21 -1.41 23.85
C LEU A 351 -14.05 -1.30 25.13
N LEU A 352 -13.56 -1.92 26.19
CA LEU A 352 -14.20 -1.95 27.50
C LEU A 352 -13.45 -1.04 28.48
N ILE A 353 -14.17 -0.08 29.05
CA ILE A 353 -13.71 0.79 30.14
C ILE A 353 -14.51 0.45 31.39
N THR A 354 -13.83 0.15 32.50
CA THR A 354 -14.47 -0.22 33.78
C THR A 354 -13.84 0.51 34.96
N GLY A 355 -14.67 0.84 35.95
CA GLY A 355 -14.31 1.51 37.19
C GLY A 355 -15.25 2.68 37.48
N THR A 356 -15.43 3.04 38.75
CA THR A 356 -16.35 4.12 39.13
C THR A 356 -15.68 5.49 38.96
N ALA A 357 -16.27 6.37 38.14
CA ALA A 357 -15.83 7.77 37.97
C ALA A 357 -17.01 8.67 37.62
N SER A 358 -16.82 10.00 37.66
CA SER A 358 -17.88 10.95 37.32
C SER A 358 -18.37 10.81 35.88
N THR A 359 -19.62 11.16 35.62
CA THR A 359 -20.19 11.27 34.26
C THR A 359 -19.32 12.12 33.34
N ALA A 360 -18.81 13.26 33.83
CA ALA A 360 -17.89 14.14 33.08
C ALA A 360 -16.56 13.46 32.70
N THR A 361 -16.04 12.55 33.53
CA THR A 361 -14.83 11.76 33.22
C THR A 361 -15.11 10.83 32.06
N TYR A 362 -16.21 10.08 32.12
CA TYR A 362 -16.62 9.17 31.06
C TYR A 362 -17.01 9.91 29.76
N GLN A 363 -17.61 11.09 29.85
CA GLN A 363 -17.88 11.94 28.69
C GLN A 363 -16.58 12.35 27.99
N THR A 364 -15.55 12.74 28.74
CA THR A 364 -14.23 13.08 28.17
C THR A 364 -13.60 11.86 27.48
N ILE A 365 -13.80 10.66 28.04
CA ILE A 365 -13.33 9.41 27.43
C ILE A 365 -14.08 9.12 26.13
N LEU A 366 -15.41 9.21 26.14
CA LEU A 366 -16.30 9.04 24.98
C LEU A 366 -15.85 9.95 23.83
N GLN A 367 -15.63 11.24 24.12
CA GLN A 367 -15.17 12.23 23.14
C GLN A 367 -13.76 11.97 22.60
N GLY A 368 -12.97 11.14 23.29
CA GLY A 368 -11.60 10.79 22.92
C GLY A 368 -11.41 9.41 22.30
N ILE A 369 -12.49 8.70 21.96
CA ILE A 369 -12.38 7.38 21.31
C ILE A 369 -12.04 7.55 19.82
N LEU A 370 -11.00 6.84 19.39
CA LEU A 370 -10.48 6.81 18.04
C LEU A 370 -10.88 5.49 17.35
N TYR A 371 -11.33 5.60 16.10
CA TYR A 371 -11.29 4.49 15.15
C TYR A 371 -9.97 4.51 14.39
N ASN A 372 -9.35 3.34 14.27
CA ASN A 372 -8.07 3.13 13.59
C ASN A 372 -8.22 2.02 12.54
N ASN A 373 -7.62 2.23 11.37
CA ASN A 373 -7.48 1.22 10.33
C ASN A 373 -6.09 1.38 9.70
N THR A 374 -5.26 0.34 9.80
CA THR A 374 -3.87 0.36 9.31
C THR A 374 -3.70 -0.27 7.93
N SER A 375 -4.80 -0.49 7.19
CA SER A 375 -4.75 -0.99 5.82
C SER A 375 -4.31 0.12 4.88
N ASP A 376 -3.38 -0.20 3.96
CA ASP A 376 -3.04 0.60 2.77
C ASP A 376 -4.00 0.31 1.59
N GLN A 377 -5.17 -0.24 1.90
CA GLN A 377 -6.25 -0.54 0.94
C GLN A 377 -7.55 -0.80 1.72
N PRO A 378 -8.04 0.17 2.52
CA PRO A 378 -9.19 -0.05 3.35
C PRO A 378 -10.43 -0.32 2.47
N THR A 379 -11.26 -1.28 2.87
CA THR A 379 -12.55 -1.46 2.19
C THR A 379 -13.40 -0.21 2.40
N THR A 380 -14.28 0.14 1.47
CA THR A 380 -15.08 1.38 1.56
C THR A 380 -16.43 1.19 2.27
N SER A 381 -16.78 -0.04 2.68
CA SER A 381 -18.01 -0.34 3.42
C SER A 381 -18.07 0.37 4.78
N ASN A 382 -19.20 0.94 5.18
CA ASN A 382 -19.29 1.64 6.47
C ASN A 382 -18.97 0.72 7.66
N ARG A 383 -18.36 1.29 8.72
CA ARG A 383 -18.14 0.60 10.01
C ARG A 383 -19.17 1.10 11.00
N SER A 384 -19.83 0.18 11.68
CA SER A 384 -20.77 0.49 12.75
C SER A 384 -20.10 0.24 14.11
N ILE A 385 -20.11 1.25 14.97
CA ILE A 385 -19.57 1.19 16.32
C ILE A 385 -20.73 1.48 17.30
N THR A 386 -21.05 0.54 18.17
CA THR A 386 -22.08 0.73 19.20
C THR A 386 -21.47 1.21 20.52
N VAL A 387 -22.22 2.02 21.26
CA VAL A 387 -21.81 2.61 22.54
C VAL A 387 -22.92 2.37 23.58
N VAL A 388 -22.54 1.79 24.71
CA VAL A 388 -23.41 1.59 25.89
C VAL A 388 -22.66 2.02 27.14
N ALA A 389 -23.25 2.94 27.92
CA ALA A 389 -22.76 3.32 29.24
C ALA A 389 -23.54 2.57 30.33
N ARG A 390 -22.93 2.38 31.50
CA ARG A 390 -23.62 1.84 32.69
C ARG A 390 -23.24 2.65 33.91
N ASP A 391 -24.24 3.01 34.69
CA ASP A 391 -24.08 3.80 35.90
C ASP A 391 -23.59 2.98 37.10
N SER A 392 -23.49 3.63 38.26
CA SER A 392 -23.18 2.94 39.51
C SER A 392 -24.32 2.08 40.08
N THR A 393 -25.58 2.24 39.64
CA THR A 393 -26.72 1.41 40.05
C THR A 393 -26.84 0.12 39.22
N ASN A 394 -26.13 0.07 38.08
CA ASN A 394 -26.12 -0.96 37.04
C ASN A 394 -27.17 -0.79 35.93
N ALA A 395 -27.90 0.32 35.92
CA ALA A 395 -28.70 0.76 34.78
C ALA A 395 -27.79 1.01 33.56
N SER A 396 -28.20 0.54 32.38
CA SER A 396 -27.42 0.71 31.15
C SER A 396 -28.14 1.64 30.18
N SER A 397 -27.38 2.51 29.52
CA SER A 397 -27.93 3.31 28.44
C SER A 397 -28.42 2.42 27.30
N THR A 398 -29.28 2.98 26.46
CA THR A 398 -29.54 2.40 25.16
C THR A 398 -28.30 2.42 24.28
N SER A 399 -28.24 1.46 23.36
CA SER A 399 -27.13 1.30 22.43
C SER A 399 -27.20 2.37 21.34
N ARG A 400 -26.22 3.27 21.30
CA ARG A 400 -26.11 4.29 20.25
C ARG A 400 -25.05 3.91 19.23
N THR A 401 -25.28 4.27 17.97
CA THR A 401 -24.40 3.88 16.85
C THR A 401 -23.64 5.09 16.29
N ALA A 402 -22.32 4.96 16.23
CA ALA A 402 -21.45 5.77 15.39
C ALA A 402 -21.14 5.03 14.10
N THR A 403 -21.48 5.65 12.97
CA THR A 403 -21.12 5.16 11.63
C THR A 403 -19.84 5.83 11.16
N VAL A 404 -18.81 5.04 10.84
CA VAL A 404 -17.60 5.54 10.19
C VAL A 404 -17.68 5.25 8.69
N THR A 405 -17.77 6.30 7.88
CA THR A 405 -17.61 6.21 6.42
C THR A 405 -16.13 6.20 6.08
N VAL A 406 -15.70 5.36 5.15
CA VAL A 406 -14.27 5.19 4.82
C VAL A 406 -13.97 5.61 3.40
N THR A 407 -13.01 6.53 3.28
CA THR A 407 -12.44 6.99 2.02
C THR A 407 -11.05 6.39 1.88
N ALA A 408 -10.86 5.52 0.88
CA ALA A 408 -9.54 5.05 0.48
C ALA A 408 -8.80 6.14 -0.32
N VAL A 409 -7.48 6.16 -0.22
CA VAL A 409 -6.55 7.06 -0.90
C VAL A 409 -5.70 6.22 -1.84
N ASN A 410 -5.50 6.71 -3.07
CA ASN A 410 -4.69 6.00 -4.05
C ASN A 410 -3.20 6.00 -3.66
N ASP A 411 -2.58 4.82 -3.65
CA ASP A 411 -1.14 4.61 -3.50
C ASP A 411 -0.44 4.54 -4.85
N ALA A 412 0.76 5.13 -4.95
CA ALA A 412 1.49 5.13 -6.20
C ALA A 412 2.18 3.79 -6.50
N ALA A 413 2.08 3.33 -7.75
CA ALA A 413 2.82 2.19 -8.25
C ALA A 413 4.34 2.25 -7.98
N THR A 414 4.96 1.08 -7.81
CA THR A 414 6.40 0.93 -7.58
C THR A 414 7.07 0.05 -8.62
N ILE A 415 8.34 0.35 -8.94
CA ILE A 415 9.22 -0.51 -9.75
C ILE A 415 10.46 -0.85 -8.93
N THR A 416 10.50 -2.05 -8.36
CA THR A 416 11.63 -2.50 -7.55
C THR A 416 12.74 -3.10 -8.42
N SER A 417 13.98 -3.07 -7.92
CA SER A 417 15.18 -3.66 -8.55
C SER A 417 15.63 -3.07 -9.90
N LEU A 418 15.03 -1.97 -10.37
CA LEU A 418 15.45 -1.29 -11.61
C LEU A 418 16.55 -0.24 -11.38
N SER A 419 16.53 0.45 -10.23
CA SER A 419 17.46 1.54 -9.95
C SER A 419 18.90 1.06 -9.80
N GLY A 420 19.82 1.67 -10.54
CA GLY A 420 21.25 1.37 -10.49
C GLY A 420 21.72 0.27 -11.44
N ASP A 421 20.81 -0.35 -12.19
CA ASP A 421 21.18 -1.26 -13.28
C ASP A 421 22.02 -0.51 -14.32
N SER A 422 22.97 -1.22 -14.94
CA SER A 422 23.86 -0.65 -15.95
C SER A 422 24.06 -1.60 -17.12
N ARG A 423 23.97 -1.06 -18.33
CA ARG A 423 24.11 -1.77 -19.59
C ARG A 423 25.23 -1.19 -20.43
N ALA A 424 26.16 -2.03 -20.89
CA ALA A 424 27.13 -1.62 -21.90
C ALA A 424 26.49 -1.69 -23.30
N TYR A 425 26.79 -0.69 -24.14
CA TYR A 425 26.41 -0.61 -25.54
C TYR A 425 27.66 -0.31 -26.36
N SER A 426 28.02 -1.21 -27.26
CA SER A 426 29.09 -0.98 -28.22
C SER A 426 28.51 -0.43 -29.51
N GLU A 427 29.24 0.48 -30.13
CA GLU A 427 28.95 0.99 -31.47
C GLU A 427 28.56 -0.11 -32.48
N GLY A 428 27.58 0.21 -33.32
CA GLY A 428 27.06 -0.72 -34.33
C GLY A 428 26.26 -1.90 -33.78
N ALA A 429 26.10 -2.03 -32.46
CA ALA A 429 25.21 -3.03 -31.88
C ALA A 429 23.76 -2.80 -32.33
N GLY A 430 22.98 -3.88 -32.39
CA GLY A 430 21.52 -3.75 -32.50
C GLY A 430 20.91 -3.27 -31.18
N ALA A 431 19.58 -3.12 -31.16
CA ALA A 431 18.85 -2.78 -29.94
C ALA A 431 19.13 -3.78 -28.80
N VAL A 432 19.50 -3.27 -27.63
CA VAL A 432 19.78 -4.06 -26.42
C VAL A 432 18.72 -3.81 -25.36
N VAL A 433 18.31 -4.84 -24.63
CA VAL A 433 17.44 -4.67 -23.46
C VAL A 433 18.22 -3.98 -22.35
N ILE A 434 17.62 -2.94 -21.77
CA ILE A 434 18.26 -2.09 -20.76
C ILE A 434 18.30 -2.82 -19.42
N GLU A 435 17.15 -3.35 -19.01
CA GLU A 435 16.94 -4.02 -17.72
C GLU A 435 17.44 -5.48 -17.73
N SER A 436 18.11 -5.90 -16.66
CA SER A 436 18.75 -7.23 -16.54
C SER A 436 17.77 -8.38 -16.21
N GLY A 437 16.50 -8.07 -15.98
CA GLY A 437 15.40 -9.02 -15.90
C GLY A 437 14.93 -9.33 -14.47
N ASN A 438 15.31 -8.51 -13.50
CA ASN A 438 14.90 -8.65 -12.09
C ASN A 438 13.84 -7.60 -11.68
N ALA A 439 13.65 -6.53 -12.46
CA ALA A 439 12.71 -5.46 -12.14
C ALA A 439 11.29 -6.01 -11.88
N LEU A 440 10.60 -5.53 -10.85
CA LEU A 440 9.24 -5.97 -10.50
C LEU A 440 8.34 -4.76 -10.29
N VAL A 441 7.23 -4.73 -11.00
CA VAL A 441 6.18 -3.71 -10.88
C VAL A 441 5.12 -4.21 -9.91
N ALA A 442 4.74 -3.38 -8.96
CA ALA A 442 3.70 -3.67 -7.98
C ALA A 442 2.92 -2.41 -7.63
N ASP A 443 1.66 -2.61 -7.28
CA ASP A 443 0.76 -1.58 -6.79
C ASP A 443 -0.11 -2.22 -5.70
N VAL A 444 -0.29 -1.53 -4.57
CA VAL A 444 -0.93 -2.08 -3.38
C VAL A 444 -2.44 -2.05 -3.51
N ASP A 445 -2.98 -1.03 -4.18
CA ASP A 445 -4.41 -0.82 -4.29
C ASP A 445 -4.97 -1.07 -5.69
N SER A 446 -4.10 -1.08 -6.71
CA SER A 446 -4.48 -1.20 -8.11
C SER A 446 -4.19 -2.59 -8.68
N THR A 447 -5.23 -3.25 -9.22
CA THR A 447 -5.10 -4.61 -9.82
C THR A 447 -4.55 -4.60 -11.24
N ASN A 448 -4.61 -3.44 -11.90
CA ASN A 448 -4.13 -3.18 -13.25
C ASN A 448 -3.81 -1.69 -13.36
N PHE A 449 -3.31 -1.27 -14.52
CA PHE A 449 -2.92 0.12 -14.78
C PHE A 449 -3.74 0.77 -15.90
N ASP A 450 -5.07 0.56 -15.92
CA ASP A 450 -5.94 1.13 -16.95
C ASP A 450 -5.84 2.66 -16.98
N THR A 451 -5.76 3.25 -18.17
CA THR A 451 -5.54 4.70 -18.38
C THR A 451 -4.19 5.24 -17.86
N GLY A 452 -3.40 4.44 -17.16
CA GLY A 452 -2.05 4.74 -16.72
C GLY A 452 -1.05 4.83 -17.87
N THR A 453 0.18 5.25 -17.54
CA THR A 453 1.27 5.41 -18.51
C THR A 453 2.60 4.95 -17.95
N LEU A 454 3.39 4.24 -18.77
CA LEU A 454 4.82 4.04 -18.53
C LEU A 454 5.60 4.97 -19.45
N THR A 455 6.28 5.96 -18.87
CA THR A 455 7.16 6.88 -19.59
C THR A 455 8.61 6.51 -19.38
N VAL A 456 9.35 6.30 -20.49
CA VAL A 456 10.79 6.07 -20.50
C VAL A 456 11.49 7.22 -21.22
N SER A 457 12.51 7.81 -20.59
CA SER A 457 13.20 9.00 -21.07
C SER A 457 14.71 8.93 -20.85
N ILE A 458 15.48 9.79 -21.53
CA ILE A 458 16.92 9.96 -21.31
C ILE A 458 17.19 11.38 -20.80
N PRO A 459 16.97 11.67 -19.49
CA PRO A 459 17.09 13.03 -18.96
C PRO A 459 18.52 13.61 -19.00
N THR A 460 19.56 12.77 -19.03
CA THR A 460 20.96 13.22 -19.03
C THR A 460 21.84 12.35 -19.93
N GLY A 461 22.85 12.98 -20.53
CA GLY A 461 23.84 12.32 -21.38
C GLY A 461 23.34 11.90 -22.76
N GLY A 462 22.05 12.04 -23.05
CA GLY A 462 21.43 11.67 -24.32
C GLY A 462 21.87 12.51 -25.52
N ASP A 463 21.90 11.86 -26.68
CA ASP A 463 21.97 12.51 -27.99
C ASP A 463 20.65 12.27 -28.75
N SER A 464 19.90 13.35 -29.00
CA SER A 464 18.59 13.26 -29.64
C SER A 464 18.61 12.79 -31.09
N ALA A 465 19.74 12.92 -31.80
CA ALA A 465 19.87 12.48 -33.18
C ALA A 465 20.19 10.98 -33.28
N GLU A 466 20.85 10.43 -32.25
CA GLU A 466 21.39 9.07 -32.29
C GLU A 466 20.58 8.09 -31.43
N ASP A 467 20.08 8.52 -30.27
CA ASP A 467 19.52 7.64 -29.24
C ASP A 467 18.05 7.28 -29.50
N VAL A 468 17.76 5.98 -29.42
CA VAL A 468 16.43 5.40 -29.61
C VAL A 468 16.07 4.47 -28.45
N LEU A 469 14.94 4.74 -27.82
CA LEU A 469 14.22 3.86 -26.89
C LEU A 469 13.11 3.12 -27.63
N SER A 470 12.98 1.82 -27.41
CA SER A 470 11.99 0.97 -28.10
C SER A 470 11.55 -0.21 -27.22
N ILE A 471 10.66 -1.06 -27.75
CA ILE A 471 10.14 -2.23 -27.06
C ILE A 471 10.51 -3.49 -27.84
N ARG A 472 11.16 -4.46 -27.19
CA ARG A 472 11.53 -5.74 -27.81
C ARG A 472 10.28 -6.56 -28.12
N HIS A 473 10.14 -6.97 -29.38
CA HIS A 473 9.14 -7.95 -29.80
C HIS A 473 9.63 -9.39 -29.54
N GLN A 474 8.95 -10.12 -28.64
CA GLN A 474 9.23 -11.52 -28.33
C GLN A 474 8.25 -12.49 -29.01
N GLY A 475 7.02 -12.04 -29.28
CA GLY A 475 5.94 -12.85 -29.87
C GLY A 475 4.63 -12.69 -29.12
N SER A 476 3.68 -13.61 -29.34
CA SER A 476 2.36 -13.62 -28.70
C SER A 476 2.14 -14.83 -27.78
N GLY A 477 3.19 -15.61 -27.48
CA GLY A 477 3.11 -16.75 -26.57
C GLY A 477 2.94 -16.33 -25.11
N ALA A 478 2.54 -17.26 -24.25
CA ALA A 478 2.37 -17.00 -22.82
C ALA A 478 3.64 -16.36 -22.19
N GLY A 479 3.45 -15.27 -21.45
CA GLY A 479 4.55 -14.54 -20.80
C GLY A 479 5.37 -13.63 -21.71
N GLN A 480 5.10 -13.57 -23.02
CA GLN A 480 5.87 -12.78 -23.98
C GLN A 480 5.26 -11.39 -24.22
N ILE A 481 6.13 -10.41 -24.43
CA ILE A 481 5.75 -9.09 -24.96
C ILE A 481 5.71 -9.14 -26.50
N GLY A 482 4.59 -8.76 -27.06
CA GLY A 482 4.36 -8.61 -28.50
C GLY A 482 4.22 -7.14 -28.88
N VAL A 483 4.61 -6.80 -30.11
CA VAL A 483 4.55 -5.45 -30.66
C VAL A 483 4.06 -5.59 -32.09
N SER A 484 3.00 -4.87 -32.46
CA SER A 484 2.46 -4.84 -33.83
C SER A 484 1.96 -3.43 -34.14
N GLY A 485 2.63 -2.73 -35.05
CA GLY A 485 2.44 -1.28 -35.18
C GLY A 485 2.75 -0.57 -33.87
N SER A 486 1.80 0.22 -33.36
CA SER A 486 1.89 0.87 -32.04
C SER A 486 1.28 0.04 -30.90
N THR A 487 0.72 -1.14 -31.17
CA THR A 487 0.05 -1.98 -30.17
C THR A 487 1.03 -2.88 -29.44
N ILE A 488 0.86 -2.99 -28.11
CA ILE A 488 1.63 -3.86 -27.23
C ILE A 488 0.72 -4.97 -26.69
N THR A 489 1.21 -6.21 -26.70
CA THR A 489 0.50 -7.36 -26.14
C THR A 489 1.32 -8.09 -25.09
N TYR A 490 0.68 -8.72 -24.11
CA TYR A 490 1.28 -9.70 -23.21
C TYR A 490 0.52 -11.02 -23.30
N GLY A 491 1.20 -12.12 -23.65
CA GLY A 491 0.51 -13.41 -23.84
C GLY A 491 -0.52 -13.43 -24.97
N GLY A 492 -0.41 -12.49 -25.92
CA GLY A 492 -1.39 -12.29 -27.00
C GLY A 492 -2.53 -11.32 -26.66
N THR A 493 -2.71 -10.94 -25.39
CA THR A 493 -3.70 -9.94 -24.97
C THR A 493 -3.15 -8.53 -25.10
N THR A 494 -3.90 -7.59 -25.66
CA THR A 494 -3.46 -6.19 -25.78
C THR A 494 -3.42 -5.52 -24.41
N ILE A 495 -2.29 -4.94 -24.05
CA ILE A 495 -2.08 -4.25 -22.76
C ILE A 495 -1.87 -2.74 -22.90
N GLY A 496 -1.72 -2.23 -24.13
CA GLY A 496 -1.50 -0.79 -24.34
C GLY A 496 -1.03 -0.44 -25.74
N THR A 497 -0.65 0.82 -25.90
CA THR A 497 -0.03 1.36 -27.11
C THR A 497 1.15 2.26 -26.75
N PHE A 498 2.08 2.49 -27.68
CA PHE A 498 3.20 3.41 -27.46
C PHE A 498 3.36 4.46 -28.55
N ALA A 499 4.02 5.55 -28.19
CA ALA A 499 4.47 6.62 -29.08
C ALA A 499 5.85 7.14 -28.66
N GLY A 500 6.55 7.81 -29.57
CA GLY A 500 7.84 8.43 -29.31
C GLY A 500 9.00 7.43 -29.19
N GLY A 501 10.00 7.78 -28.38
CA GLY A 501 11.22 6.99 -28.17
C GLY A 501 12.36 7.31 -29.13
N SER A 502 12.22 8.25 -30.05
CA SER A 502 13.27 8.67 -30.99
C SER A 502 13.27 10.18 -31.18
N SER A 503 14.32 10.73 -31.79
CA SER A 503 14.44 12.17 -32.06
C SER A 503 14.30 13.03 -30.79
N GLY A 504 14.82 12.55 -29.66
CA GLY A 504 14.72 13.19 -28.34
C GLY A 504 13.34 13.12 -27.67
N SER A 505 12.33 12.49 -28.29
CA SER A 505 11.02 12.28 -27.67
C SER A 505 11.04 11.10 -26.72
N ASN A 506 10.41 11.23 -25.55
CA ASN A 506 10.22 10.12 -24.61
C ASN A 506 9.46 8.97 -25.26
N LEU A 507 9.77 7.73 -24.87
CA LEU A 507 8.93 6.58 -25.16
C LEU A 507 7.78 6.59 -24.15
N VAL A 508 6.57 6.90 -24.62
CA VAL A 508 5.37 6.95 -23.78
C VAL A 508 4.48 5.79 -24.14
N ILE A 509 4.19 4.94 -23.15
CA ILE A 509 3.32 3.78 -23.29
C ILE A 509 2.03 4.07 -22.52
N THR A 510 0.89 4.11 -23.20
CA THR A 510 -0.44 4.21 -22.59
C THR A 510 -0.99 2.81 -22.34
N LEU A 511 -1.36 2.53 -21.10
CA LEU A 511 -1.79 1.23 -20.61
C LEU A 511 -3.32 1.12 -20.60
N ASN A 512 -3.83 -0.11 -20.62
CA ASN A 512 -5.27 -0.41 -20.56
C ASN A 512 -5.59 -1.37 -19.41
N SER A 513 -6.87 -1.70 -19.21
CA SER A 513 -7.33 -2.62 -18.15
C SER A 513 -6.75 -4.03 -18.15
N SER A 514 -6.09 -4.47 -19.23
CA SER A 514 -5.36 -5.74 -19.28
C SER A 514 -3.89 -5.62 -18.83
N ALA A 515 -3.40 -4.40 -18.59
CA ALA A 515 -2.05 -4.12 -18.10
C ALA A 515 -1.94 -4.42 -16.60
N THR A 516 -1.92 -5.70 -16.23
CA THR A 516 -1.69 -6.12 -14.83
C THR A 516 -0.23 -5.85 -14.40
N PRO A 517 0.06 -5.82 -13.09
CA PRO A 517 1.44 -5.76 -12.58
C PRO A 517 2.40 -6.78 -13.20
N THR A 518 1.90 -7.98 -13.50
CA THR A 518 2.68 -9.03 -14.18
C THR A 518 2.99 -8.66 -15.64
N ALA A 519 2.01 -8.13 -16.37
CA ALA A 519 2.20 -7.73 -17.76
C ALA A 519 3.14 -6.52 -17.89
N VAL A 520 2.99 -5.51 -17.01
CA VAL A 520 3.85 -4.32 -17.02
C VAL A 520 5.25 -4.64 -16.51
N THR A 521 5.41 -5.58 -15.57
CA THR A 521 6.72 -6.15 -15.22
C THR A 521 7.43 -6.72 -16.45
N ALA A 522 6.72 -7.53 -17.26
CA ALA A 522 7.29 -8.07 -18.49
C ALA A 522 7.63 -6.97 -19.50
N LEU A 523 6.81 -5.91 -19.59
CA LEU A 523 7.06 -4.77 -20.47
C LEU A 523 8.31 -3.97 -20.08
N VAL A 524 8.47 -3.62 -18.79
CA VAL A 524 9.67 -2.92 -18.28
C VAL A 524 10.94 -3.70 -18.62
N ARG A 525 10.90 -5.03 -18.49
CA ARG A 525 12.00 -5.94 -18.84
C ARG A 525 12.21 -6.14 -20.36
N ASN A 526 11.44 -5.47 -21.20
CA ASN A 526 11.54 -5.50 -22.66
C ASN A 526 11.80 -4.13 -23.27
N ILE A 527 12.05 -3.10 -22.47
CA ILE A 527 12.50 -1.80 -23.00
C ILE A 527 13.94 -1.92 -23.48
N THR A 528 14.19 -1.41 -24.69
CA THR A 528 15.48 -1.48 -25.37
C THR A 528 16.05 -0.10 -25.65
N TYR A 529 17.38 -0.02 -25.68
CA TYR A 529 18.13 1.11 -26.19
C TYR A 529 18.86 0.73 -27.48
N GLN A 530 18.94 1.66 -28.42
CA GLN A 530 19.77 1.60 -29.61
C GLN A 530 20.39 2.98 -29.85
N ASN A 531 21.66 3.02 -30.26
CA ASN A 531 22.27 4.18 -30.89
C ASN A 531 22.30 3.94 -32.41
N THR A 532 21.82 4.92 -33.17
CA THR A 532 21.67 4.83 -34.64
C THR A 532 22.90 5.31 -35.41
N ASP A 533 23.85 5.99 -34.77
CA ASP A 533 25.17 6.23 -35.35
C ASP A 533 26.04 4.98 -35.17
N THR A 534 26.43 4.40 -36.30
CA THR A 534 27.21 3.15 -36.35
C THR A 534 28.67 3.38 -36.74
N ASN A 535 29.12 4.64 -36.86
CA ASN A 535 30.51 4.97 -37.22
C ASN A 535 31.17 6.01 -36.30
N ALA A 536 30.42 6.83 -35.57
CA ALA A 536 30.98 7.71 -34.55
C ALA A 536 29.93 8.13 -33.50
N PRO A 537 29.39 7.18 -32.71
CA PRO A 537 28.40 7.51 -31.72
C PRO A 537 28.97 8.42 -30.64
N THR A 538 28.13 9.31 -30.12
CA THR A 538 28.48 10.12 -28.96
C THR A 538 28.71 9.20 -27.74
N THR A 539 29.96 9.01 -27.35
CA THR A 539 30.32 8.11 -26.24
C THR A 539 29.89 8.64 -24.87
N GLY A 540 29.73 7.76 -23.89
CA GLY A 540 29.45 8.11 -22.51
C GLY A 540 28.18 7.48 -21.94
N ALA A 541 27.83 7.87 -20.71
CA ALA A 541 26.68 7.34 -19.98
C ALA A 541 25.39 8.08 -20.35
N ARG A 542 24.32 7.31 -20.56
CA ARG A 542 22.92 7.72 -20.72
C ARG A 542 22.18 7.33 -19.46
N THR A 543 21.65 8.29 -18.70
CA THR A 543 20.70 7.95 -17.63
C THR A 543 19.35 7.72 -18.29
N VAL A 544 18.79 6.53 -18.17
CA VAL A 544 17.45 6.18 -18.66
C VAL A 544 16.50 6.13 -17.47
N ARG A 545 15.42 6.89 -17.54
CA ARG A 545 14.46 7.07 -16.45
C ARG A 545 13.11 6.47 -16.79
N PHE A 546 12.55 5.71 -15.86
CA PHE A 546 11.23 5.11 -15.91
C PHE A 546 10.32 5.81 -14.88
N VAL A 547 9.12 6.19 -15.32
CA VAL A 547 8.04 6.73 -14.48
C VAL A 547 6.74 6.05 -14.86
N LEU A 548 6.02 5.52 -13.87
CA LEU A 548 4.75 4.81 -14.06
C LEU A 548 3.63 5.59 -13.37
N THR A 549 2.54 5.85 -14.08
CA THR A 549 1.27 6.30 -13.50
C THR A 549 0.29 5.15 -13.49
N ASP A 550 -0.41 4.94 -12.39
CA ASP A 550 -1.32 3.80 -12.23
C ASP A 550 -2.65 3.97 -12.98
N GLY A 551 -3.08 5.21 -13.19
CA GLY A 551 -4.36 5.54 -13.83
C GLY A 551 -5.48 5.84 -12.83
N ASP A 552 -5.28 5.53 -11.55
CA ASP A 552 -6.22 5.76 -10.46
C ASP A 552 -5.82 6.98 -9.59
N GLY A 553 -4.64 7.57 -9.85
CA GLY A 553 -4.26 8.91 -9.38
C GLY A 553 -2.82 9.04 -8.92
N GLY A 554 -2.06 7.95 -8.89
CA GLY A 554 -0.69 7.88 -8.41
C GLY A 554 0.34 7.96 -9.53
N THR A 555 1.53 8.42 -9.14
CA THR A 555 2.71 8.47 -10.02
C THR A 555 3.90 8.00 -9.22
N SER A 556 4.62 7.03 -9.77
CA SER A 556 5.78 6.43 -9.14
C SER A 556 6.91 7.45 -8.94
N PRO A 557 7.85 7.19 -8.00
CA PRO A 557 9.14 7.85 -8.02
C PRO A 557 9.89 7.64 -9.36
N ASN A 558 10.96 8.41 -9.56
CA ASN A 558 11.86 8.19 -10.70
C ASN A 558 12.72 6.94 -10.47
N TYR A 559 12.71 6.01 -11.42
CA TYR A 559 13.61 4.85 -11.42
C TYR A 559 14.63 4.99 -12.55
N ASP A 560 15.90 5.17 -12.19
CA ASP A 560 16.99 5.48 -13.11
C ASP A 560 17.93 4.27 -13.29
N THR A 561 18.19 3.93 -14.55
CA THR A 561 19.21 2.96 -14.98
C THR A 561 20.21 3.66 -15.91
N THR A 562 21.32 3.01 -16.24
CA THR A 562 22.37 3.59 -17.09
C THR A 562 22.65 2.73 -18.32
N VAL A 563 22.75 3.34 -19.49
CA VAL A 563 23.38 2.73 -20.67
C VAL A 563 24.69 3.43 -20.95
N THR A 564 25.80 2.71 -21.07
CA THR A 564 27.11 3.30 -21.38
C THR A 564 27.51 2.96 -22.81
N VAL A 565 27.59 3.99 -23.66
CA VAL A 565 27.97 3.89 -25.08
C VAL A 565 29.48 3.98 -25.21
N SER A 566 30.08 2.99 -25.88
CA SER A 566 31.50 2.95 -26.22
C SER A 566 31.70 2.85 -27.73
N ALA A 567 32.60 3.67 -28.28
CA ALA A 567 33.05 3.57 -29.66
C ALA A 567 33.84 2.28 -29.89
N VAL A 568 33.83 1.80 -31.13
CA VAL A 568 34.63 0.71 -31.67
C VAL A 568 35.51 1.31 -32.75
N ASN A 569 36.78 0.90 -32.79
CA ASN A 569 37.70 1.43 -33.78
C ASN A 569 37.19 1.21 -35.21
N ASP A 570 37.32 2.23 -36.05
CA ASP A 570 37.13 2.21 -37.49
C ASP A 570 38.46 2.45 -38.21
N ALA A 571 38.65 1.75 -39.33
CA ALA A 571 39.89 1.85 -40.09
C ALA A 571 40.04 3.26 -40.71
N PRO A 572 41.27 3.80 -40.73
CA PRO A 572 41.52 5.10 -41.33
C PRO A 572 41.24 5.05 -42.83
N VAL A 573 40.75 6.16 -43.38
CA VAL A 573 40.57 6.35 -44.81
C VAL A 573 41.81 7.03 -45.38
N LEU A 574 42.41 6.41 -46.40
CA LEU A 574 43.54 6.96 -47.16
C LEU A 574 43.05 7.44 -48.52
N ALA A 575 43.09 8.75 -48.75
CA ALA A 575 42.85 9.35 -50.06
C ALA A 575 44.08 9.15 -50.97
N ASP A 576 43.84 8.91 -52.27
CA ASP A 576 44.90 8.88 -53.29
C ASP A 576 45.49 10.28 -53.46
N THR A 577 46.77 10.42 -53.13
CA THR A 577 47.48 11.70 -53.16
C THR A 577 48.80 11.57 -53.90
N VAL A 578 49.19 12.61 -54.62
CA VAL A 578 50.52 12.62 -55.26
C VAL A 578 51.58 12.84 -54.18
N LEU A 579 52.15 11.75 -53.67
CA LEU A 579 53.23 11.78 -52.69
C LEU A 579 54.58 11.69 -53.39
N THR A 580 55.43 12.71 -53.21
CA THR A 580 56.76 12.78 -53.82
C THR A 580 57.83 13.14 -52.81
N LEU A 581 58.99 12.50 -52.92
CA LEU A 581 60.20 12.84 -52.19
C LEU A 581 61.29 13.28 -53.16
N MET A 582 61.98 14.38 -52.85
CA MET A 582 63.19 14.80 -53.56
C MET A 582 64.41 14.54 -52.70
N VAL A 583 65.43 13.89 -53.27
CA VAL A 583 66.75 13.70 -52.66
C VAL A 583 67.83 14.03 -53.69
N THR A 584 69.03 14.38 -53.24
CA THR A 584 70.19 14.53 -54.12
C THR A 584 70.84 13.18 -54.37
N GLU A 585 71.48 13.00 -55.52
CA GLU A 585 72.34 11.83 -55.74
C GLU A 585 73.54 11.84 -54.78
N ASP A 586 74.19 10.67 -54.65
CA ASP A 586 75.30 10.39 -53.73
C ASP A 586 75.04 10.65 -52.24
N ALA A 587 73.77 10.81 -51.89
CA ALA A 587 73.35 10.89 -50.51
C ALA A 587 73.53 9.52 -49.83
N GLY A 588 74.59 9.38 -49.03
CA GLY A 588 74.94 8.14 -48.34
C GLY A 588 74.00 7.73 -47.20
N VAL A 589 74.46 6.80 -46.35
CA VAL A 589 73.70 6.35 -45.16
C VAL A 589 73.38 7.56 -44.27
N PRO A 590 72.10 7.78 -43.89
CA PRO A 590 71.72 8.97 -43.16
C PRO A 590 72.27 9.02 -41.73
N SER A 591 72.53 10.23 -41.24
CA SER A 591 72.93 10.52 -39.86
C SER A 591 72.34 11.86 -39.39
N GLY A 592 71.87 11.92 -38.14
CA GLY A 592 71.17 13.09 -37.60
C GLY A 592 69.77 13.29 -38.20
N ALA A 593 69.16 14.45 -37.96
CA ALA A 593 67.77 14.77 -38.30
C ALA A 593 67.54 15.09 -39.80
N VAL A 594 68.06 14.24 -40.68
CA VAL A 594 67.86 14.31 -42.13
C VAL A 594 66.62 13.52 -42.58
N GLY A 595 66.24 13.64 -43.85
CA GLY A 595 65.05 12.99 -44.41
C GLY A 595 63.72 13.64 -44.01
N SER A 596 62.63 13.07 -44.49
CA SER A 596 61.28 13.62 -44.36
C SER A 596 60.55 13.04 -43.16
N LEU A 597 59.86 13.90 -42.41
CA LEU A 597 58.95 13.46 -41.34
C LEU A 597 57.79 12.66 -41.93
N ILE A 598 57.26 11.69 -41.17
CA ILE A 598 56.08 10.90 -41.59
C ILE A 598 54.87 11.80 -41.85
N SER A 599 54.72 12.91 -41.12
CA SER A 599 53.67 13.92 -41.34
C SER A 599 53.61 14.47 -42.77
N THR A 600 54.72 14.38 -43.53
CA THR A 600 54.77 14.77 -44.95
C THR A 600 53.91 13.87 -45.84
N PHE A 601 53.64 12.64 -45.40
CA PHE A 601 52.99 11.58 -46.18
C PHE A 601 51.60 11.21 -45.66
N THR A 602 51.12 11.85 -44.60
CA THR A 602 49.84 11.50 -43.92
C THR A 602 48.73 12.53 -44.17
N GLY A 603 48.96 13.53 -45.02
CA GLY A 603 47.98 14.59 -45.32
C GLY A 603 46.67 14.09 -45.93
N GLY A 604 46.70 12.95 -46.65
CA GLY A 604 45.53 12.28 -47.21
C GLY A 604 44.79 11.34 -46.26
N ILE A 605 45.18 11.26 -44.99
CA ILE A 605 44.58 10.34 -44.00
C ILE A 605 43.50 11.06 -43.20
N THR A 606 42.29 10.51 -43.20
CA THR A 606 41.18 10.88 -42.32
C THR A 606 40.72 9.68 -41.51
N ASP A 607 40.16 9.92 -40.34
CA ASP A 607 39.61 8.89 -39.47
C ASP A 607 38.30 9.39 -38.88
N VAL A 608 37.32 8.50 -38.75
CA VAL A 608 36.01 8.80 -38.19
C VAL A 608 36.06 8.74 -36.65
N ASP A 609 37.01 7.99 -36.09
CA ASP A 609 37.28 7.94 -34.67
C ASP A 609 37.86 9.27 -34.16
N SER A 610 37.15 9.88 -33.21
CA SER A 610 37.60 11.12 -32.57
C SER A 610 38.92 10.90 -31.83
N GLY A 611 39.99 11.54 -32.31
CA GLY A 611 41.31 11.50 -31.68
C GLY A 611 42.22 10.36 -32.15
N ALA A 612 41.86 9.64 -33.23
CA ALA A 612 42.71 8.62 -33.83
C ALA A 612 44.10 9.18 -34.20
N SER A 613 45.14 8.39 -33.93
CA SER A 613 46.54 8.77 -34.17
C SER A 613 46.98 8.36 -35.56
N LYS A 614 47.62 9.24 -36.33
CA LYS A 614 47.99 8.93 -37.72
C LYS A 614 49.32 8.19 -37.84
N GLY A 615 49.50 7.45 -38.93
CA GLY A 615 50.71 6.70 -39.23
C GLY A 615 50.62 6.00 -40.58
N LEU A 616 51.71 5.34 -40.96
CA LEU A 616 51.83 4.59 -42.21
C LEU A 616 52.27 3.15 -41.95
N ALA A 617 51.71 2.22 -42.72
CA ALA A 617 52.23 0.88 -42.88
C ALA A 617 52.83 0.74 -44.28
N ILE A 618 54.16 0.60 -44.37
CA ILE A 618 54.85 0.40 -45.65
C ILE A 618 54.71 -1.06 -46.07
N THR A 619 53.93 -1.31 -47.12
CA THR A 619 53.59 -2.64 -47.64
C THR A 619 54.40 -3.02 -48.88
N GLY A 620 55.07 -2.06 -49.52
CA GLY A 620 55.99 -2.29 -50.64
C GLY A 620 57.14 -1.29 -50.61
N SER A 621 58.34 -1.74 -50.98
CA SER A 621 59.52 -0.89 -51.16
C SER A 621 60.29 -1.30 -52.42
N ASN A 622 60.45 -0.36 -53.35
CA ASN A 622 61.35 -0.53 -54.48
C ASN A 622 62.74 -0.05 -54.07
N GLN A 623 63.70 -0.98 -54.04
CA GLN A 623 65.09 -0.72 -53.65
C GLN A 623 66.08 -0.87 -54.82
N THR A 624 65.60 -0.89 -56.07
CA THR A 624 66.47 -1.06 -57.25
C THR A 624 67.50 0.06 -57.37
N ASN A 625 67.11 1.30 -57.05
CA ASN A 625 67.91 2.51 -57.25
C ASN A 625 68.46 3.12 -55.96
N GLY A 626 68.33 2.42 -54.83
CA GLY A 626 68.77 2.91 -53.52
C GLY A 626 68.14 2.17 -52.35
N ILE A 627 68.60 2.47 -51.15
CA ILE A 627 68.16 1.83 -49.90
C ILE A 627 67.29 2.81 -49.10
N TRP A 628 66.13 2.33 -48.66
CA TRP A 628 65.26 3.06 -47.75
C TRP A 628 65.69 2.89 -46.29
N TYR A 629 65.77 3.99 -45.56
CA TYR A 629 66.04 4.05 -44.14
C TYR A 629 64.91 4.74 -43.40
N TYR A 630 64.69 4.35 -42.15
CA TYR A 630 63.80 5.04 -41.23
C TYR A 630 64.47 5.28 -39.88
N THR A 631 63.98 6.28 -39.17
CA THR A 631 64.31 6.56 -37.77
C THR A 631 63.04 6.81 -36.99
N ARG A 632 63.08 6.54 -35.68
CA ARG A 632 61.99 6.82 -34.71
C ARG A 632 62.45 7.76 -33.60
N ASN A 633 63.71 8.18 -33.61
CA ASN A 633 64.36 8.94 -32.54
C ASN A 633 65.07 10.19 -33.08
N GLY A 634 64.47 10.83 -34.08
CA GLY A 634 64.95 12.08 -34.65
C GLY A 634 66.27 11.95 -35.41
N GLY A 635 66.63 10.73 -35.83
CA GLY A 635 67.86 10.46 -36.60
C GLY A 635 69.08 10.12 -35.76
N THR A 636 68.90 9.84 -34.46
CA THR A 636 69.97 9.32 -33.59
C THR A 636 70.39 7.91 -34.04
N THR A 637 69.42 7.08 -34.45
CA THR A 637 69.67 5.79 -35.11
C THR A 637 68.82 5.66 -36.36
N TRP A 638 69.42 5.10 -37.41
CA TRP A 638 68.78 4.80 -38.69
C TRP A 638 68.79 3.31 -38.95
N THR A 639 67.66 2.77 -39.38
CA THR A 639 67.47 1.34 -39.68
C THR A 639 67.00 1.20 -41.13
N ALA A 640 67.56 0.25 -41.87
CA ALA A 640 67.10 -0.03 -43.22
C ALA A 640 65.67 -0.61 -43.17
N VAL A 641 64.79 -0.14 -44.07
CA VAL A 641 63.41 -0.65 -44.19
C VAL A 641 63.43 -2.13 -44.57
N GLY A 642 64.35 -2.53 -45.46
CA GLY A 642 64.47 -3.90 -45.94
C GLY A 642 63.22 -4.39 -46.68
N THR A 643 63.04 -5.71 -46.75
CA THR A 643 61.87 -6.31 -47.42
C THR A 643 60.59 -6.07 -46.63
N VAL A 644 59.56 -5.55 -47.30
CA VAL A 644 58.21 -5.37 -46.76
C VAL A 644 57.18 -5.97 -47.70
N SER A 645 56.03 -6.35 -47.15
CA SER A 645 54.90 -6.93 -47.89
C SER A 645 53.60 -6.68 -47.12
N ASN A 646 52.44 -7.04 -47.68
CA ASN A 646 51.18 -7.05 -46.92
C ASN A 646 51.21 -7.99 -45.68
N THR A 647 52.11 -8.98 -45.63
CA THR A 647 52.26 -9.87 -44.46
C THR A 647 53.42 -9.47 -43.53
N SER A 648 54.19 -8.45 -43.91
CA SER A 648 55.34 -7.95 -43.16
C SER A 648 55.55 -6.44 -43.45
N ALA A 649 54.53 -5.64 -43.18
CA ALA A 649 54.51 -4.21 -43.42
C ALA A 649 55.18 -3.47 -42.25
N LEU A 650 56.06 -2.51 -42.55
CA LEU A 650 56.74 -1.70 -41.53
C LEU A 650 55.82 -0.58 -41.05
N LEU A 651 55.55 -0.51 -39.75
CA LEU A 651 54.72 0.54 -39.15
C LEU A 651 55.56 1.77 -38.78
N LEU A 652 55.12 2.96 -39.15
CA LEU A 652 55.77 4.23 -38.81
C LEU A 652 54.71 5.23 -38.32
N ALA A 653 54.86 5.71 -37.09
CA ALA A 653 53.92 6.65 -36.50
C ALA A 653 54.15 8.07 -37.02
N ASP A 654 53.08 8.84 -37.20
CA ASP A 654 53.14 10.26 -37.48
C ASP A 654 53.45 11.03 -36.19
N ASN A 655 54.72 11.38 -35.98
CA ASN A 655 55.17 12.17 -34.84
C ASN A 655 56.45 12.95 -35.18
N ALA A 656 56.87 13.83 -34.26
CA ALA A 656 58.01 14.72 -34.45
C ALA A 656 59.38 14.02 -34.62
N SER A 657 59.48 12.72 -34.32
CA SER A 657 60.73 11.98 -34.26
C SER A 657 60.88 10.89 -35.33
N THR A 658 59.81 10.59 -36.08
CA THR A 658 59.80 9.51 -37.06
C THR A 658 60.03 10.06 -38.46
N ARG A 659 61.07 9.57 -39.15
CA ARG A 659 61.47 10.06 -40.47
C ARG A 659 61.78 8.91 -41.43
N LEU A 660 61.57 9.17 -42.72
CA LEU A 660 61.97 8.34 -43.84
C LEU A 660 63.07 9.02 -44.65
N TYR A 661 64.01 8.23 -45.17
CA TYR A 661 65.11 8.68 -45.99
C TYR A 661 65.41 7.67 -47.08
N PHE A 662 65.67 8.14 -48.30
CA PHE A 662 66.13 7.30 -49.41
C PHE A 662 67.59 7.62 -49.70
N ALA A 663 68.48 6.62 -49.56
CA ALA A 663 69.88 6.70 -49.94
C ALA A 663 70.03 6.14 -51.36
N PRO A 664 70.12 6.97 -52.41
CA PRO A 664 70.27 6.48 -53.79
C PRO A 664 71.56 5.69 -53.97
N ASN A 665 71.59 4.81 -54.96
CA ASN A 665 72.83 4.19 -55.43
C ASN A 665 73.77 5.29 -55.95
N ALA A 666 75.09 5.07 -55.86
CA ALA A 666 76.07 6.01 -56.37
C ALA A 666 75.79 6.38 -57.83
N ASN A 667 75.84 7.68 -58.14
CA ASN A 667 75.64 8.28 -59.46
C ASN A 667 74.27 7.98 -60.10
N TYR A 668 73.27 7.57 -59.30
CA TYR A 668 71.91 7.42 -59.80
C TYR A 668 71.16 8.75 -59.69
N ASN A 669 70.72 9.28 -60.83
CA ASN A 669 69.76 10.36 -60.93
C ASN A 669 68.51 9.92 -61.71
N GLY A 670 67.38 10.59 -61.47
CA GLY A 670 66.10 10.29 -62.11
C GLY A 670 64.99 9.90 -61.13
N THR A 671 63.82 9.52 -61.67
CA THR A 671 62.61 9.28 -60.86
C THR A 671 62.29 7.80 -60.74
N SER A 672 62.16 7.31 -59.50
CA SER A 672 61.59 6.01 -59.17
C SER A 672 60.11 6.18 -58.86
N THR A 673 59.24 5.73 -59.76
CA THR A 673 57.79 5.73 -59.56
C THR A 673 57.35 4.60 -58.62
N ALA A 674 56.35 4.85 -57.77
CA ALA A 674 55.87 3.91 -56.76
C ALA A 674 57.01 3.28 -55.94
N ALA A 675 57.97 4.13 -55.54
CA ALA A 675 59.14 3.73 -54.79
C ALA A 675 58.78 3.15 -53.40
N LEU A 676 57.67 3.60 -52.81
CA LEU A 676 56.99 2.94 -51.68
C LEU A 676 55.53 2.70 -52.01
N THR A 677 54.95 1.67 -51.40
CA THR A 677 53.50 1.44 -51.30
C THR A 677 53.11 1.47 -49.82
N VAL A 678 52.10 2.26 -49.47
CA VAL A 678 51.72 2.52 -48.08
C VAL A 678 50.22 2.32 -47.84
N ARG A 679 49.86 1.96 -46.61
CA ARG A 679 48.50 2.07 -46.05
C ARG A 679 48.49 3.11 -44.94
N ALA A 680 47.35 3.72 -44.67
CA ALA A 680 47.17 4.49 -43.45
C ALA A 680 47.07 3.55 -42.25
N TRP A 681 47.50 4.03 -41.09
CA TRP A 681 47.52 3.31 -39.83
C TRP A 681 47.07 4.25 -38.70
N ASP A 682 46.05 3.88 -37.94
CA ASP A 682 45.43 4.66 -36.85
C ASP A 682 46.08 4.42 -35.46
N GLN A 683 47.04 3.51 -35.42
CA GLN A 683 47.77 3.07 -34.22
C GLN A 683 46.96 2.32 -33.16
N THR A 684 45.74 1.88 -33.44
CA THR A 684 44.93 1.13 -32.47
C THR A 684 45.39 -0.32 -32.29
N SER A 685 46.19 -0.83 -33.23
CA SER A 685 46.97 -2.04 -33.05
C SER A 685 48.36 -1.93 -33.69
N GLY A 686 49.32 -2.72 -33.21
CA GLY A 686 50.70 -2.68 -33.67
C GLY A 686 51.57 -1.63 -32.96
N THR A 687 52.86 -1.60 -33.26
CA THR A 687 53.81 -0.68 -32.61
C THR A 687 54.77 -0.12 -33.64
N ALA A 688 54.99 1.20 -33.63
CA ALA A 688 55.86 1.85 -34.59
C ALA A 688 57.26 1.22 -34.60
N GLY A 689 57.75 0.89 -35.79
CA GLY A 689 59.05 0.27 -36.09
C GLY A 689 59.08 -1.24 -36.09
N SER A 690 57.97 -1.92 -35.75
CA SER A 690 57.83 -3.36 -35.98
C SER A 690 57.28 -3.63 -37.39
N LYS A 691 57.43 -4.89 -37.84
CA LYS A 691 56.79 -5.38 -39.06
C LYS A 691 55.64 -6.29 -38.69
N VAL A 692 54.45 -6.02 -39.23
CA VAL A 692 53.21 -6.77 -38.94
C VAL A 692 52.48 -7.13 -40.23
N SER A 693 51.53 -8.07 -40.14
CA SER A 693 50.61 -8.32 -41.25
C SER A 693 49.52 -7.25 -41.30
N THR A 694 49.31 -6.68 -42.48
CA THR A 694 48.21 -5.76 -42.85
C THR A 694 47.24 -6.39 -43.85
N ALA A 695 47.30 -7.72 -43.98
CA ALA A 695 46.42 -8.48 -44.86
C ALA A 695 44.94 -8.37 -44.46
N SER A 696 44.66 -8.18 -43.17
CA SER A 696 43.35 -7.74 -42.67
C SER A 696 43.35 -6.20 -42.60
N ASN A 697 42.46 -5.56 -43.34
CA ASN A 697 42.37 -4.11 -43.50
C ASN A 697 40.92 -3.68 -43.74
N GLY A 698 40.61 -2.39 -43.55
CA GLY A 698 39.26 -1.85 -43.59
C GLY A 698 38.38 -2.27 -42.41
N GLY A 699 37.12 -1.84 -42.38
CA GLY A 699 36.20 -2.11 -41.27
C GLY A 699 36.79 -1.66 -39.95
N ILE A 700 36.78 -2.52 -38.93
CA ILE A 700 37.26 -2.19 -37.57
C ILE A 700 38.78 -2.38 -37.34
N THR A 701 39.56 -2.53 -38.42
CA THR A 701 41.00 -2.81 -38.29
C THR A 701 41.82 -1.53 -38.21
N ALA A 702 43.05 -1.62 -37.72
CA ALA A 702 43.94 -0.46 -37.63
C ALA A 702 44.44 0.12 -38.97
N PHE A 703 44.07 -0.49 -40.12
CA PHE A 703 44.70 -0.23 -41.41
C PHE A 703 43.68 0.09 -42.50
N SER A 704 43.96 1.11 -43.30
CA SER A 704 43.12 1.45 -44.46
C SER A 704 43.01 0.28 -45.45
N SER A 705 41.84 0.11 -46.06
CA SER A 705 41.63 -0.84 -47.16
C SER A 705 42.35 -0.40 -48.44
N ALA A 706 42.43 0.91 -48.68
CA ALA A 706 43.19 1.52 -49.77
C ALA A 706 44.69 1.54 -49.49
N THR A 707 45.48 1.60 -50.57
CA THR A 707 46.92 1.87 -50.56
C THR A 707 47.22 3.09 -51.41
N ASP A 708 48.29 3.81 -51.09
CA ASP A 708 48.86 4.89 -51.91
C ASP A 708 50.34 4.61 -52.20
N THR A 709 50.94 5.36 -53.13
CA THR A 709 52.33 5.19 -53.55
C THR A 709 53.13 6.48 -53.42
N VAL A 710 54.42 6.35 -53.06
CA VAL A 710 55.35 7.47 -52.96
C VAL A 710 56.36 7.39 -54.09
N ASN A 711 56.47 8.45 -54.88
CA ASN A 711 57.52 8.59 -55.90
C ASN A 711 58.78 9.22 -55.28
N VAL A 712 59.96 8.83 -55.75
CA VAL A 712 61.22 9.47 -55.38
C VAL A 712 61.89 10.04 -56.63
N THR A 713 62.24 11.32 -56.60
CA THR A 713 63.07 11.95 -57.62
C THR A 713 64.45 12.23 -57.03
N VAL A 714 65.47 11.64 -57.65
CA VAL A 714 66.87 11.87 -57.30
C VAL A 714 67.42 12.92 -58.26
N THR A 715 67.81 14.07 -57.72
CA THR A 715 68.34 15.20 -58.50
C THR A 715 69.84 15.08 -58.63
N ALA A 716 70.34 15.36 -59.83
CA ALA A 716 71.77 15.28 -60.10
C ALA A 716 72.58 16.31 -59.28
N VAL A 717 73.79 15.93 -58.87
CA VAL A 717 74.78 16.77 -58.19
C VAL A 717 76.04 16.73 -59.01
N ASN A 718 76.51 17.90 -59.45
CA ASN A 718 77.67 17.94 -60.33
C ASN A 718 78.92 17.34 -59.67
N ASP A 719 79.42 16.25 -60.25
CA ASP A 719 80.63 15.56 -59.85
C ASP A 719 81.90 16.26 -60.34
N ALA A 720 83.00 16.04 -59.62
CA ALA A 720 84.29 16.53 -60.06
C ALA A 720 84.85 15.59 -61.13
N ALA A 721 85.10 16.11 -62.34
CA ALA A 721 85.77 15.37 -63.40
C ALA A 721 87.06 14.72 -62.87
N THR A 722 87.20 13.41 -63.09
CA THR A 722 88.37 12.64 -62.69
C THR A 722 89.31 12.47 -63.87
N ILE A 723 90.62 12.65 -63.62
CA ILE A 723 91.64 12.32 -64.61
C ILE A 723 92.38 11.08 -64.12
N THR A 724 92.26 9.99 -64.87
CA THR A 724 92.98 8.74 -64.61
C THR A 724 94.14 8.59 -65.60
N SER A 725 95.14 7.78 -65.22
CA SER A 725 96.36 7.51 -66.02
C SER A 725 97.38 8.65 -66.15
N LEU A 726 97.30 9.70 -65.32
CA LEU A 726 98.31 10.77 -65.29
C LEU A 726 99.66 10.39 -64.64
N SER A 727 99.74 9.26 -63.94
CA SER A 727 100.94 8.86 -63.20
C SER A 727 101.79 7.85 -63.98
N GLY A 728 102.98 8.27 -64.43
CA GLY A 728 103.98 7.37 -65.03
C GLY A 728 104.80 7.97 -66.17
N ASP A 729 104.36 9.09 -66.75
CA ASP A 729 105.02 9.71 -67.89
C ASP A 729 106.24 10.55 -67.46
N SER A 730 107.44 10.01 -67.68
CA SER A 730 108.70 10.74 -67.55
C SER A 730 109.16 11.20 -68.93
N ARG A 731 109.26 12.51 -69.15
CA ARG A 731 109.81 13.08 -70.40
C ARG A 731 111.08 13.86 -70.11
N ALA A 732 112.13 13.59 -70.87
CA ALA A 732 113.35 14.38 -70.84
C ALA A 732 113.14 15.71 -71.60
N TYR A 733 113.49 16.82 -70.97
CA TYR A 733 113.60 18.13 -71.63
C TYR A 733 115.08 18.53 -71.69
N SER A 734 115.49 19.11 -72.82
CA SER A 734 116.81 19.71 -72.98
C SER A 734 116.65 21.21 -73.13
N GLU A 735 117.45 21.97 -72.38
CA GLU A 735 117.43 23.43 -72.38
C GLU A 735 117.60 24.00 -73.80
N GLY A 736 116.66 24.86 -74.23
CA GLY A 736 116.64 25.47 -75.56
C GLY A 736 115.79 24.72 -76.61
N ALA A 737 115.20 23.57 -76.27
CA ALA A 737 114.24 22.89 -77.14
C ALA A 737 112.86 23.57 -77.11
N GLY A 738 112.09 23.42 -78.21
CA GLY A 738 110.70 23.85 -78.30
C GLY A 738 109.78 23.12 -77.31
N ALA A 739 108.54 23.61 -77.15
CA ALA A 739 107.60 23.07 -76.17
C ALA A 739 107.39 21.55 -76.35
N VAL A 740 107.46 20.82 -75.23
CA VAL A 740 107.30 19.37 -75.18
C VAL A 740 105.91 19.05 -74.64
N VAL A 741 105.13 18.26 -75.39
CA VAL A 741 103.84 17.73 -74.93
C VAL A 741 104.10 16.77 -73.76
N ILE A 742 103.66 17.10 -72.55
CA ILE A 742 104.02 16.34 -71.34
C ILE A 742 103.19 15.05 -71.14
N GLU A 743 102.13 14.84 -71.92
CA GLU A 743 101.24 13.68 -71.90
C GLU A 743 100.74 13.41 -73.33
N SER A 744 100.93 12.19 -73.86
CA SER A 744 100.72 11.90 -75.29
C SER A 744 99.61 10.90 -75.64
N GLY A 745 98.68 10.64 -74.72
CA GLY A 745 97.34 10.15 -75.09
C GLY A 745 96.80 8.97 -74.29
N ASN A 746 97.22 8.78 -73.04
CA ASN A 746 96.58 7.78 -72.15
C ASN A 746 95.71 8.43 -71.05
N ALA A 747 95.82 9.75 -70.85
CA ALA A 747 95.00 10.48 -69.89
C ALA A 747 93.52 10.40 -70.29
N LEU A 748 92.74 9.74 -69.45
CA LEU A 748 91.30 9.66 -69.58
C LEU A 748 90.70 10.67 -68.63
N VAL A 749 90.13 11.74 -69.19
CA VAL A 749 89.21 12.63 -68.47
C VAL A 749 87.84 11.98 -68.54
N ALA A 750 87.33 11.56 -67.39
CA ALA A 750 85.98 11.05 -67.26
C ALA A 750 85.20 11.98 -66.32
N ASP A 751 84.04 12.40 -66.79
CA ASP A 751 83.01 12.99 -65.93
C ASP A 751 81.95 11.91 -65.66
N VAL A 752 81.43 11.89 -64.44
CA VAL A 752 80.41 10.94 -64.01
C VAL A 752 79.01 11.42 -64.41
N ASP A 753 78.84 12.73 -64.60
CA ASP A 753 77.61 13.39 -65.08
C ASP A 753 77.37 13.29 -66.60
#